data_AF-A0A2A5BHQ1-F1
#
_entry.id   AF-A0A2A5BHQ1-F1
#
_cell.length_a   1.000
_cell.length_b   1.000
_cell.length_c   1.000
_cell.angle_alpha   90.00
_cell.angle_beta   90.00
_cell.angle_gamma   90.00
#
_symmetry.space_group_name_H-M   'P 1'
#
loop_
_entity.id
_entity.type
_entity.pdbx_description
1 polymer ?
#
loop_
_entity_poly.entity_id
_entity_poly.type
_entity_poly.pdbx_seq_one_letter_code
_entity_poly.pdbx_strand_id
1 'polypeptide(L)'
;MFSHFNTAIAVKIVVMSMGLLGAFSANAATLNGDHSLSGKSSDYYAFSASSLTITGNNQVLNGKSFKNDTSNLINRGKLENYGTLTNNNGKTLTNSGMLTNSRTLMNSGTLKNYGTLTNNNGGTLTNLGTLTNSGTLKNYGTLTNNNGRTLTNSGSLTNSGSLTNSGTLTNSGTLTNSGTLWNNSGSTLTNTKTLTNSGALTNSGTLKNYGTLTNNNGRTLTNSGSLTNSRTLTNSGTLKNYGMLTNNNSGTLTNSGTLTNSSSLTNSGTLWNNSGSTLTNTKMLTNSGTLTNLGTIENNSGSILTNTKTLTNSGTLTNSGSLTNYRGTLTNSKTLTNYGWLTNSGTLTNTKTLTNSGMLTNSGTLWNQSGGTLTNTKTLNNSGTLTNNSGGTLTNTKKLTNSGTLVNKFDATLDNSGTLTNNDGSTLRNYGTLTNSDGGTISNSGTLATRRSGTLDNAGMLNNNADGTLKNFGKMTNNLGGVLTNNGIISGTGKYIQTAGTTINNGVMTQASVAINGGVLMGNGVINSDVTVKGTDVNNLAYLAPGNSIDTLTINGDYTQGAFGVLGIEFNETSIDLLAISGLATLGGTLSFDFTGSTIELGTFNFLTFASIMGSFDSIIMPTFTGFNFDVVFGDTFANLVVSQSISEVPVPAALFLLAPALLGFMGLRRRAAKIVT
;
A
#
# COMPACT_ATOMS: atom_id res chain seq x y z
N MET A 1 -31.29 -58.37 71.46
CA MET A 1 -30.40 -57.22 71.12
C MET A 1 -29.96 -57.35 69.67
N PHE A 2 -29.61 -56.24 69.02
CA PHE A 2 -29.45 -56.07 67.57
C PHE A 2 -28.71 -57.19 66.80
N SER A 3 -29.28 -57.60 65.66
CA SER A 3 -28.50 -57.76 64.42
C SER A 3 -29.36 -57.55 63.16
N HIS A 4 -28.84 -56.68 62.30
CA HIS A 4 -29.19 -56.35 60.91
C HIS A 4 -30.09 -57.33 60.12
N PHE A 5 -31.27 -56.86 59.74
CA PHE A 5 -31.92 -57.27 58.48
C PHE A 5 -31.82 -56.15 57.46
N ASN A 6 -31.03 -56.38 56.41
CA ASN A 6 -30.82 -55.44 55.31
C ASN A 6 -31.71 -55.83 54.12
N THR A 7 -33.03 -55.80 54.32
CA THR A 7 -34.03 -56.11 53.30
C THR A 7 -34.56 -54.82 52.68
N ALA A 8 -34.34 -54.66 51.37
CA ALA A 8 -34.86 -53.54 50.62
C ALA A 8 -36.38 -53.65 50.45
N ILE A 9 -37.13 -53.10 51.42
CA ILE A 9 -38.59 -53.01 51.33
C ILE A 9 -38.94 -52.04 50.19
N ALA A 10 -39.53 -52.57 49.12
CA ALA A 10 -40.13 -51.79 48.05
C ALA A 10 -41.42 -51.13 48.58
N VAL A 11 -41.28 -50.02 49.31
CA VAL A 11 -42.41 -49.27 49.85
C VAL A 11 -43.20 -48.65 48.70
N LYS A 12 -44.45 -49.09 48.54
CA LYS A 12 -45.45 -48.39 47.73
C LYS A 12 -45.73 -47.04 48.40
N ILE A 13 -45.11 -45.97 47.89
CA ILE A 13 -45.24 -44.62 48.45
C ILE A 13 -46.68 -44.16 48.27
N VAL A 14 -47.47 -44.24 49.35
CA VAL A 14 -48.80 -43.65 49.40
C VAL A 14 -48.64 -42.14 49.47
N VAL A 15 -49.26 -41.45 48.51
CA VAL A 15 -49.32 -39.99 48.46
C VAL A 15 -50.12 -39.48 49.66
N MET A 16 -49.44 -39.05 50.71
CA MET A 16 -50.09 -38.38 51.84
C MET A 16 -50.25 -36.90 51.54
N SER A 17 -51.40 -36.53 50.99
CA SER A 17 -51.88 -35.15 51.02
C SER A 17 -52.39 -34.83 52.43
N MET A 18 -51.51 -34.44 53.35
CA MET A 18 -51.84 -33.62 54.53
C MET A 18 -50.58 -33.19 55.29
N GLY A 19 -50.63 -32.01 55.89
CA GLY A 19 -49.49 -31.47 56.64
C GLY A 19 -49.37 -32.08 58.03
N LEU A 20 -48.38 -32.96 58.22
CA LEU A 20 -47.69 -33.15 59.49
C LEU A 20 -46.31 -33.78 59.26
N LEU A 21 -45.31 -33.44 60.09
CA LEU A 21 -43.98 -34.04 59.99
C LEU A 21 -44.01 -35.49 60.49
N GLY A 22 -43.82 -36.45 59.58
CA GLY A 22 -43.59 -37.87 59.89
C GLY A 22 -42.36 -38.39 59.16
N ALA A 23 -41.17 -38.22 59.76
CA ALA A 23 -39.91 -38.60 59.11
C ALA A 23 -39.62 -40.11 59.24
N PHE A 24 -39.69 -40.83 58.13
CA PHE A 24 -39.16 -42.20 58.03
C PHE A 24 -37.65 -42.15 57.74
N SER A 25 -36.85 -42.26 58.80
CA SER A 25 -35.38 -42.29 58.67
C SER A 25 -34.90 -43.65 58.15
N ALA A 26 -34.38 -43.66 56.92
CA ALA A 26 -33.61 -44.77 56.37
C ALA A 26 -32.33 -44.19 55.73
N ASN A 27 -31.16 -44.74 56.02
CA ASN A 27 -29.90 -44.14 55.54
C ASN A 27 -29.84 -44.02 54.01
N ALA A 28 -30.44 -44.94 53.26
CA ALA A 28 -30.65 -44.80 51.81
C ALA A 28 -31.97 -45.45 51.39
N ALA A 29 -32.66 -44.84 50.43
CA ALA A 29 -33.81 -45.40 49.75
C ALA A 29 -33.43 -45.81 48.31
N THR A 30 -33.98 -46.91 47.79
CA THR A 30 -33.73 -47.37 46.42
C THR A 30 -35.04 -47.63 45.67
N LEU A 31 -35.20 -47.02 44.50
CA LEU A 31 -36.27 -47.30 43.54
C LEU A 31 -35.76 -48.29 42.49
N ASN A 32 -36.24 -49.52 42.59
CA ASN A 32 -35.97 -50.63 41.67
C ASN A 32 -37.28 -51.08 41.00
N GLY A 33 -37.23 -51.54 39.74
CA GLY A 33 -38.41 -51.68 38.88
C GLY A 33 -38.91 -50.33 38.32
N ASP A 34 -40.00 -50.33 37.56
CA ASP A 34 -40.54 -49.12 36.90
C ASP A 34 -41.63 -48.46 37.77
N HIS A 35 -41.53 -47.15 38.02
CA HIS A 35 -42.49 -46.39 38.84
C HIS A 35 -42.89 -45.07 38.18
N SER A 36 -44.16 -44.70 38.34
CA SER A 36 -44.70 -43.39 37.93
C SER A 36 -45.12 -42.60 39.17
N LEU A 37 -44.43 -41.50 39.44
CA LEU A 37 -44.73 -40.58 40.55
C LEU A 37 -45.58 -39.43 40.01
N SER A 38 -46.91 -39.51 40.21
CA SER A 38 -47.89 -38.53 39.73
C SER A 38 -48.70 -37.92 40.88
N GLY A 39 -49.00 -36.62 40.80
CA GLY A 39 -49.63 -35.86 41.90
C GLY A 39 -50.27 -34.55 41.43
N LYS A 40 -51.17 -33.99 42.25
CA LYS A 40 -51.91 -32.75 41.98
C LYS A 40 -51.02 -31.51 42.14
N SER A 41 -51.61 -30.34 41.91
CA SER A 41 -50.90 -29.05 41.85
C SER A 41 -50.14 -28.65 43.12
N SER A 42 -50.57 -29.17 44.26
CA SER A 42 -50.11 -28.85 45.62
C SER A 42 -49.02 -29.79 46.13
N ASP A 43 -48.83 -30.92 45.47
CA ASP A 43 -48.19 -32.08 46.07
C ASP A 43 -46.69 -32.06 45.75
N TYR A 44 -45.86 -32.21 46.80
CA TYR A 44 -44.41 -32.30 46.68
C TYR A 44 -43.93 -33.65 47.20
N TYR A 45 -43.12 -34.33 46.39
CA TYR A 45 -42.44 -35.56 46.80
C TYR A 45 -41.10 -35.22 47.47
N ALA A 46 -40.97 -35.55 48.76
CA ALA A 46 -39.76 -35.42 49.56
C ALA A 46 -39.47 -36.76 50.27
N PHE A 47 -38.18 -37.14 50.36
CA PHE A 47 -37.74 -38.44 50.87
C PHE A 47 -36.84 -38.23 52.09
N SER A 48 -37.25 -38.68 53.28
CA SER A 48 -36.51 -38.49 54.55
C SER A 48 -35.23 -39.33 54.70
N ALA A 49 -34.69 -39.88 53.62
CA ALA A 49 -33.43 -40.62 53.61
C ALA A 49 -32.20 -39.68 53.56
N SER A 50 -30.97 -40.23 53.60
CA SER A 50 -29.75 -39.44 53.28
C SER A 50 -29.40 -39.45 51.78
N SER A 51 -29.86 -40.47 51.06
CA SER A 51 -29.87 -40.53 49.60
C SER A 51 -31.05 -41.33 49.03
N LEU A 52 -31.45 -41.00 47.80
CA LEU A 52 -32.40 -41.76 46.98
C LEU A 52 -31.67 -42.26 45.74
N THR A 53 -31.58 -43.58 45.56
CA THR A 53 -30.96 -44.19 44.37
C THR A 53 -32.04 -44.75 43.45
N ILE A 54 -31.98 -44.41 42.17
CA ILE A 54 -32.80 -44.99 41.11
C ILE A 54 -31.97 -46.02 40.35
N THR A 55 -32.47 -47.25 40.24
CA THR A 55 -31.85 -48.33 39.46
C THR A 55 -32.74 -48.90 38.35
N GLY A 56 -34.07 -48.69 38.42
CA GLY A 56 -35.02 -49.18 37.41
C GLY A 56 -34.97 -48.46 36.05
N ASN A 57 -35.59 -49.06 35.04
CA ASN A 57 -35.40 -48.71 33.62
C ASN A 57 -36.47 -47.79 33.01
N ASN A 58 -37.56 -47.48 33.72
CA ASN A 58 -38.43 -46.32 33.50
C ASN A 58 -38.95 -45.76 34.84
N GLN A 59 -38.25 -44.78 35.42
CA GLN A 59 -38.87 -43.90 36.43
C GLN A 59 -39.47 -42.68 35.73
N VAL A 60 -40.75 -42.42 35.96
CA VAL A 60 -41.46 -41.26 35.38
C VAL A 60 -41.90 -40.30 36.50
N LEU A 61 -41.42 -39.07 36.46
CA LEU A 61 -41.93 -37.96 37.27
C LEU A 61 -43.03 -37.25 36.47
N ASN A 62 -44.28 -37.53 36.79
CA ASN A 62 -45.47 -37.06 36.07
C ASN A 62 -46.42 -36.27 36.99
N GLY A 63 -45.89 -35.21 37.62
CA GLY A 63 -46.60 -34.34 38.56
C GLY A 63 -45.90 -32.98 38.69
N LYS A 64 -46.53 -31.97 39.34
CA LYS A 64 -46.04 -30.58 39.23
C LYS A 64 -44.63 -30.37 39.80
N SER A 65 -44.24 -30.99 40.91
CA SER A 65 -42.88 -30.86 41.44
C SER A 65 -42.37 -32.04 42.28
N PHE A 66 -41.15 -32.48 41.98
CA PHE A 66 -40.27 -33.29 42.83
C PHE A 66 -39.14 -32.40 43.34
N LYS A 67 -38.77 -32.51 44.62
CA LYS A 67 -37.63 -31.77 45.17
C LYS A 67 -36.66 -32.67 45.94
N ASN A 68 -35.38 -32.58 45.59
CA ASN A 68 -34.29 -33.03 46.46
C ASN A 68 -34.05 -31.96 47.53
N ASP A 69 -34.86 -32.00 48.60
CA ASP A 69 -34.79 -31.11 49.77
C ASP A 69 -33.94 -31.73 50.89
N THR A 70 -33.92 -33.06 50.98
CA THR A 70 -33.41 -33.83 52.13
C THR A 70 -32.23 -34.74 51.78
N SER A 71 -32.22 -35.40 50.61
CA SER A 71 -31.40 -36.58 50.35
C SER A 71 -30.77 -36.59 48.95
N ASN A 72 -29.45 -36.82 48.82
CA ASN A 72 -28.77 -36.85 47.51
C ASN A 72 -29.46 -37.83 46.52
N LEU A 73 -29.80 -37.37 45.32
CA LEU A 73 -30.45 -38.19 44.29
C LEU A 73 -29.39 -38.80 43.37
N ILE A 74 -29.40 -40.13 43.21
CA ILE A 74 -28.46 -40.89 42.37
C ILE A 74 -29.24 -41.67 41.32
N ASN A 75 -29.24 -41.24 40.06
CA ASN A 75 -29.83 -42.01 38.97
C ASN A 75 -28.78 -42.93 38.31
N ARG A 76 -28.97 -44.25 38.42
CA ARG A 76 -28.19 -45.28 37.73
C ARG A 76 -28.98 -45.94 36.59
N GLY A 77 -30.30 -45.77 36.55
CA GLY A 77 -31.22 -46.30 35.53
C GLY A 77 -31.75 -45.20 34.61
N LYS A 78 -33.06 -45.19 34.34
CA LYS A 78 -33.72 -44.16 33.52
C LYS A 78 -34.68 -43.31 34.36
N LEU A 79 -34.60 -41.98 34.23
CA LEU A 79 -35.46 -41.02 34.89
C LEU A 79 -36.02 -40.02 33.87
N GLU A 80 -37.33 -39.92 33.76
CA GLU A 80 -38.04 -39.01 32.84
C GLU A 80 -38.82 -37.97 33.64
N ASN A 81 -38.44 -36.70 33.49
CA ASN A 81 -39.13 -35.58 34.12
C ASN A 81 -40.06 -34.87 33.14
N TYR A 82 -41.37 -35.02 33.37
CA TYR A 82 -42.44 -34.27 32.68
C TYR A 82 -42.96 -33.09 33.53
N GLY A 83 -42.43 -32.89 34.73
CA GLY A 83 -42.81 -31.85 35.70
C GLY A 83 -41.65 -30.93 36.12
N THR A 84 -41.62 -30.53 37.39
CA THR A 84 -40.50 -29.74 37.94
C THR A 84 -39.61 -30.62 38.82
N LEU A 85 -38.39 -30.91 38.38
CA LEU A 85 -37.36 -31.57 39.20
C LEU A 85 -36.43 -30.49 39.78
N THR A 86 -36.39 -30.35 41.10
CA THR A 86 -35.51 -29.38 41.78
C THR A 86 -34.41 -30.10 42.57
N ASN A 87 -33.16 -29.69 42.38
CA ASN A 87 -32.02 -30.06 43.21
C ASN A 87 -31.61 -28.86 44.08
N ASN A 88 -31.93 -28.87 45.37
CA ASN A 88 -31.73 -27.70 46.24
C ASN A 88 -30.25 -27.43 46.56
N ASN A 89 -30.00 -26.22 47.07
CA ASN A 89 -28.71 -25.82 47.59
C ASN A 89 -28.16 -26.86 48.60
N GLY A 90 -26.85 -27.12 48.56
CA GLY A 90 -26.19 -28.13 49.39
C GLY A 90 -26.47 -29.60 49.01
N LYS A 91 -27.36 -29.90 48.04
CA LYS A 91 -27.68 -31.27 47.61
C LYS A 91 -27.02 -31.65 46.30
N THR A 92 -26.74 -32.95 46.13
CA THR A 92 -26.16 -33.51 44.90
C THR A 92 -27.19 -34.36 44.15
N LEU A 93 -27.32 -34.10 42.85
CA LEU A 93 -27.97 -34.96 41.86
C LEU A 93 -26.87 -35.62 41.01
N THR A 94 -26.69 -36.94 41.12
CA THR A 94 -25.71 -37.71 40.34
C THR A 94 -26.43 -38.55 39.29
N ASN A 95 -26.32 -38.20 38.01
CA ASN A 95 -26.83 -39.00 36.91
C ASN A 95 -25.71 -39.84 36.28
N SER A 96 -25.70 -41.14 36.56
CA SER A 96 -24.86 -42.14 35.89
C SER A 96 -25.63 -42.92 34.81
N GLY A 97 -26.96 -42.86 34.82
CA GLY A 97 -27.83 -43.47 33.80
C GLY A 97 -28.38 -42.46 32.78
N MET A 98 -29.65 -42.58 32.41
CA MET A 98 -30.34 -41.66 31.50
C MET A 98 -31.32 -40.77 32.26
N LEU A 99 -31.17 -39.45 32.14
CA LEU A 99 -32.11 -38.45 32.65
C LEU A 99 -32.68 -37.62 31.49
N THR A 100 -33.99 -37.67 31.29
CA THR A 100 -34.69 -36.90 30.27
C THR A 100 -35.52 -35.80 30.93
N ASN A 101 -35.30 -34.55 30.59
CA ASN A 101 -36.10 -33.41 31.04
C ASN A 101 -36.98 -32.89 29.90
N SER A 102 -38.28 -33.11 29.99
CA SER A 102 -39.31 -32.62 29.05
C SER A 102 -40.02 -31.37 29.55
N ARG A 103 -39.73 -30.92 30.78
CA ARG A 103 -40.32 -29.72 31.38
C ARG A 103 -39.26 -28.96 32.19
N THR A 104 -39.34 -28.84 33.51
CA THR A 104 -38.43 -27.96 34.28
C THR A 104 -37.44 -28.75 35.14
N LEU A 105 -36.14 -28.49 35.00
CA LEU A 105 -35.09 -28.98 35.89
C LEU A 105 -34.32 -27.79 36.50
N MET A 106 -34.45 -27.57 37.81
CA MET A 106 -33.78 -26.49 38.54
C MET A 106 -32.64 -27.06 39.40
N ASN A 107 -31.40 -26.67 39.13
CA ASN A 107 -30.24 -27.11 39.91
C ASN A 107 -29.65 -25.96 40.75
N SER A 108 -30.09 -25.81 41.99
CA SER A 108 -29.50 -24.89 42.98
C SER A 108 -28.33 -25.51 43.74
N GLY A 109 -28.22 -26.84 43.76
CA GLY A 109 -27.09 -27.59 44.34
C GLY A 109 -26.03 -27.98 43.30
N THR A 110 -25.52 -29.20 43.43
CA THR A 110 -24.57 -29.80 42.47
C THR A 110 -25.24 -30.87 41.61
N LEU A 111 -25.19 -30.74 40.29
CA LEU A 111 -25.58 -31.79 39.33
C LEU A 111 -24.32 -32.38 38.69
N LYS A 112 -24.12 -33.69 38.81
CA LYS A 112 -23.04 -34.46 38.20
C LYS A 112 -23.62 -35.42 37.16
N ASN A 113 -23.40 -35.16 35.88
CA ASN A 113 -23.78 -36.04 34.79
C ASN A 113 -22.58 -36.87 34.31
N TYR A 114 -22.55 -38.14 34.68
CA TYR A 114 -21.65 -39.16 34.15
C TYR A 114 -22.29 -39.98 33.02
N GLY A 115 -23.62 -40.09 33.01
CA GLY A 115 -24.40 -40.78 31.98
C GLY A 115 -24.92 -39.84 30.88
N THR A 116 -26.16 -40.03 30.46
CA THR A 116 -26.83 -39.17 29.47
C THR A 116 -27.88 -38.28 30.14
N LEU A 117 -27.79 -36.96 29.93
CA LEU A 117 -28.82 -35.99 30.29
C LEU A 117 -29.36 -35.35 29.00
N THR A 118 -30.66 -35.51 28.73
CA THR A 118 -31.33 -34.94 27.57
C THR A 118 -32.35 -33.90 28.05
N ASN A 119 -32.11 -32.62 27.78
CA ASN A 119 -33.14 -31.59 27.88
C ASN A 119 -33.89 -31.52 26.54
N ASN A 120 -35.11 -32.05 26.49
CA ASN A 120 -35.94 -32.15 25.28
C ASN A 120 -36.38 -30.77 24.78
N ASN A 121 -36.95 -30.73 23.57
CA ASN A 121 -37.65 -29.55 23.07
C ASN A 121 -38.78 -29.15 24.06
N GLY A 122 -38.93 -27.86 24.34
CA GLY A 122 -39.80 -27.34 25.40
C GLY A 122 -39.29 -27.52 26.84
N GLY A 123 -38.23 -28.31 27.05
CA GLY A 123 -37.57 -28.47 28.34
C GLY A 123 -36.72 -27.26 28.72
N THR A 124 -36.70 -26.91 30.01
CA THR A 124 -35.88 -25.84 30.60
C THR A 124 -35.01 -26.41 31.72
N LEU A 125 -33.69 -26.32 31.56
CA LEU A 125 -32.68 -26.65 32.56
C LEU A 125 -32.02 -25.37 33.09
N THR A 126 -32.31 -25.01 34.34
CA THR A 126 -31.80 -23.80 34.99
C THR A 126 -30.76 -24.16 36.05
N ASN A 127 -29.48 -23.89 35.78
CA ASN A 127 -28.41 -24.01 36.76
C ASN A 127 -28.31 -22.73 37.62
N LEU A 128 -28.60 -22.89 38.91
CA LEU A 128 -28.49 -21.93 40.01
C LEU A 128 -27.34 -22.30 40.99
N GLY A 129 -26.60 -23.38 40.71
CA GLY A 129 -25.47 -23.88 41.50
C GLY A 129 -24.32 -24.34 40.62
N THR A 130 -23.93 -25.61 40.73
CA THR A 130 -22.85 -26.21 39.93
C THR A 130 -23.38 -27.36 39.08
N LEU A 131 -23.14 -27.33 37.77
CA LEU A 131 -23.42 -28.41 36.83
C LEU A 131 -22.11 -28.92 36.24
N THR A 132 -21.85 -30.23 36.36
CA THR A 132 -20.69 -30.92 35.80
C THR A 132 -21.15 -32.01 34.84
N ASN A 133 -20.68 -31.98 33.60
CA ASN A 133 -20.93 -32.99 32.58
C ASN A 133 -19.64 -33.70 32.20
N SER A 134 -19.49 -34.95 32.65
CA SER A 134 -18.45 -35.88 32.23
C SER A 134 -18.95 -36.92 31.22
N GLY A 135 -20.27 -37.10 31.14
CA GLY A 135 -20.95 -37.94 30.15
C GLY A 135 -21.46 -37.15 28.94
N THR A 136 -22.70 -37.42 28.54
CA THR A 136 -23.37 -36.75 27.41
C THR A 136 -24.50 -35.84 27.89
N LEU A 137 -24.47 -34.57 27.51
CA LEU A 137 -25.55 -33.60 27.72
C LEU A 137 -26.09 -33.14 26.36
N LYS A 138 -27.37 -33.42 26.07
CA LYS A 138 -28.07 -32.97 24.86
C LYS A 138 -29.09 -31.90 25.25
N ASN A 139 -28.97 -30.70 24.71
CA ASN A 139 -29.92 -29.62 24.90
C ASN A 139 -30.68 -29.31 23.61
N TYR A 140 -31.92 -29.74 23.53
CA TYR A 140 -32.88 -29.39 22.47
C TYR A 140 -33.83 -28.25 22.90
N GLY A 141 -33.99 -28.02 24.21
CA GLY A 141 -34.74 -26.90 24.79
C GLY A 141 -33.84 -25.74 25.25
N THR A 142 -34.13 -25.18 26.42
CA THR A 142 -33.37 -24.07 27.03
C THR A 142 -32.47 -24.57 28.16
N LEU A 143 -31.18 -24.24 28.12
CA LEU A 143 -30.21 -24.45 29.19
C LEU A 143 -29.64 -23.10 29.64
N THR A 144 -29.84 -22.73 30.90
CA THR A 144 -29.37 -21.45 31.46
C THR A 144 -28.39 -21.69 32.60
N ASN A 145 -27.15 -21.24 32.47
CA ASN A 145 -26.19 -21.12 33.57
C ASN A 145 -26.25 -19.70 34.15
N ASN A 146 -26.73 -19.53 35.38
CA ASN A 146 -27.00 -18.20 35.94
C ASN A 146 -25.74 -17.45 36.41
N ASN A 147 -25.93 -16.18 36.79
CA ASN A 147 -24.86 -15.33 37.31
C ASN A 147 -24.20 -15.93 38.57
N GLY A 148 -22.87 -15.92 38.58
CA GLY A 148 -22.01 -16.53 39.60
C GLY A 148 -22.00 -18.06 39.60
N ARG A 149 -22.60 -18.73 38.60
CA ARG A 149 -22.77 -20.20 38.58
C ARG A 149 -21.85 -20.89 37.58
N THR A 150 -21.57 -22.17 37.84
CA THR A 150 -20.55 -22.92 37.11
C THR A 150 -21.17 -24.07 36.32
N LEU A 151 -20.89 -24.11 35.02
CA LEU A 151 -21.09 -25.25 34.14
C LEU A 151 -19.73 -25.75 33.65
N THR A 152 -19.36 -26.99 33.98
CA THR A 152 -18.14 -27.63 33.47
C THR A 152 -18.51 -28.80 32.57
N ASN A 153 -18.01 -28.82 31.33
CA ASN A 153 -18.15 -29.91 30.38
C ASN A 153 -16.79 -30.56 30.10
N SER A 154 -16.52 -31.74 30.66
CA SER A 154 -15.38 -32.59 30.31
C SER A 154 -15.74 -33.72 29.34
N GLY A 155 -17.03 -34.05 29.23
CA GLY A 155 -17.60 -34.99 28.26
C GLY A 155 -18.09 -34.33 26.97
N SER A 156 -19.27 -34.73 26.50
CA SER A 156 -19.91 -34.19 25.29
C SER A 156 -21.14 -33.34 25.65
N LEU A 157 -21.18 -32.10 25.18
CA LEU A 157 -22.34 -31.20 25.26
C LEU A 157 -22.78 -30.80 23.85
N THR A 158 -23.97 -31.22 23.44
CA THR A 158 -24.59 -30.82 22.17
C THR A 158 -25.74 -29.86 22.45
N ASN A 159 -25.64 -28.62 21.97
CA ASN A 159 -26.70 -27.63 22.03
C ASN A 159 -27.37 -27.48 20.65
N SER A 160 -28.59 -28.01 20.50
CA SER A 160 -29.46 -27.79 19.34
C SER A 160 -30.58 -26.78 19.62
N GLY A 161 -30.87 -26.49 20.90
CA GLY A 161 -31.77 -25.44 21.35
C GLY A 161 -31.02 -24.17 21.74
N SER A 162 -31.37 -23.58 22.88
CA SER A 162 -30.74 -22.37 23.43
C SER A 162 -29.89 -22.65 24.65
N LEU A 163 -28.63 -22.21 24.65
CA LEU A 163 -27.71 -22.27 25.79
C LEU A 163 -27.26 -20.84 26.16
N THR A 164 -27.73 -20.36 27.31
CA THR A 164 -27.35 -19.05 27.87
C THR A 164 -26.37 -19.25 29.01
N ASN A 165 -25.15 -18.72 28.87
CA ASN A 165 -24.19 -18.62 29.95
C ASN A 165 -24.15 -17.18 30.49
N SER A 166 -24.65 -17.00 31.72
CA SER A 166 -24.55 -15.78 32.53
C SER A 166 -23.49 -15.87 33.63
N GLY A 167 -22.77 -17.00 33.72
CA GLY A 167 -21.74 -17.27 34.73
C GLY A 167 -20.44 -17.80 34.10
N THR A 168 -19.89 -18.88 34.64
CA THR A 168 -18.70 -19.55 34.11
C THR A 168 -19.07 -20.87 33.41
N LEU A 169 -18.76 -20.97 32.12
CA LEU A 169 -18.82 -22.20 31.33
C LEU A 169 -17.40 -22.64 30.95
N THR A 170 -16.95 -23.80 31.43
CA THR A 170 -15.65 -24.38 31.10
C THR A 170 -15.83 -25.65 30.27
N ASN A 171 -15.39 -25.63 29.02
CA ASN A 171 -15.36 -26.78 28.12
C ASN A 171 -13.95 -27.39 28.04
N SER A 172 -13.77 -28.51 28.72
CA SER A 172 -12.59 -29.40 28.64
C SER A 172 -12.90 -30.74 27.94
N GLY A 173 -14.01 -30.81 27.23
CA GLY A 173 -14.45 -31.91 26.37
C GLY A 173 -14.84 -31.41 24.97
N THR A 174 -15.97 -31.89 24.46
CA THR A 174 -16.54 -31.43 23.18
C THR A 174 -17.82 -30.65 23.43
N LEU A 175 -17.90 -29.43 22.90
CA LEU A 175 -19.09 -28.59 22.87
C LEU A 175 -19.48 -28.32 21.42
N THR A 176 -20.61 -28.85 20.97
CA THR A 176 -21.17 -28.60 19.63
C THR A 176 -22.42 -27.76 19.74
N ASN A 177 -22.38 -26.54 19.21
CA ASN A 177 -23.53 -25.64 19.14
C ASN A 177 -24.14 -25.65 17.73
N SER A 178 -25.27 -26.32 17.56
CA SER A 178 -26.09 -26.26 16.34
C SER A 178 -27.27 -25.29 16.45
N GLY A 179 -27.66 -24.92 17.69
CA GLY A 179 -28.67 -23.89 17.98
C GLY A 179 -28.04 -22.53 18.31
N THR A 180 -28.51 -21.90 19.39
CA THR A 180 -27.98 -20.62 19.90
C THR A 180 -27.15 -20.81 21.17
N LEU A 181 -25.91 -20.32 21.18
CA LEU A 181 -25.06 -20.22 22.36
C LEU A 181 -24.75 -18.75 22.65
N TRP A 182 -25.15 -18.27 23.83
CA TRP A 182 -24.98 -16.88 24.23
C TRP A 182 -24.15 -16.79 25.52
N ASN A 183 -22.94 -16.22 25.42
CA ASN A 183 -22.12 -15.86 26.58
C ASN A 183 -22.38 -14.40 26.94
N ASN A 184 -23.12 -14.15 28.02
CA ASN A 184 -23.59 -12.83 28.41
C ASN A 184 -22.47 -11.89 28.86
N SER A 185 -22.78 -10.59 28.97
CA SER A 185 -21.88 -9.64 29.64
C SER A 185 -21.51 -10.12 31.05
N GLY A 186 -20.29 -9.82 31.50
CA GLY A 186 -19.72 -10.32 32.75
C GLY A 186 -19.44 -11.84 32.82
N SER A 187 -19.83 -12.61 31.81
CA SER A 187 -19.75 -14.08 31.81
C SER A 187 -18.47 -14.60 31.17
N THR A 188 -17.99 -15.77 31.58
CA THR A 188 -16.79 -16.40 31.02
C THR A 188 -17.11 -17.74 30.37
N LEU A 189 -16.73 -17.90 29.09
CA LEU A 189 -16.66 -19.17 28.39
C LEU A 189 -15.19 -19.52 28.15
N THR A 190 -14.70 -20.61 28.74
CA THR A 190 -13.33 -21.12 28.52
C THR A 190 -13.38 -22.43 27.75
N ASN A 191 -12.79 -22.49 26.57
CA ASN A 191 -12.60 -23.71 25.79
C ASN A 191 -11.14 -24.18 25.87
N THR A 192 -10.88 -25.34 26.45
CA THR A 192 -9.55 -25.97 26.49
C THR A 192 -9.42 -27.18 25.55
N LYS A 193 -10.53 -27.69 25.01
CA LYS A 193 -10.56 -28.71 23.95
C LYS A 193 -11.37 -28.23 22.74
N THR A 194 -12.54 -28.81 22.43
CA THR A 194 -13.21 -28.59 21.15
C THR A 194 -14.52 -27.84 21.32
N LEU A 195 -14.65 -26.67 20.67
CA LEU A 195 -15.88 -25.91 20.53
C LEU A 195 -16.22 -25.74 19.04
N THR A 196 -17.30 -26.37 18.58
CA THR A 196 -17.77 -26.29 17.19
C THR A 196 -19.07 -25.52 17.11
N ASN A 197 -19.08 -24.36 16.45
CA ASN A 197 -20.28 -23.61 16.12
C ASN A 197 -20.81 -24.01 14.74
N SER A 198 -21.87 -24.81 14.76
CA SER A 198 -22.75 -25.18 13.63
C SER A 198 -24.05 -24.35 13.61
N GLY A 199 -24.21 -23.37 14.50
CA GLY A 199 -25.40 -22.53 14.65
C GLY A 199 -25.03 -21.04 14.80
N ALA A 200 -25.54 -20.38 15.84
CA ALA A 200 -25.19 -19.00 16.18
C ALA A 200 -24.50 -18.94 17.55
N LEU A 201 -23.32 -18.31 17.60
CA LEU A 201 -22.56 -18.07 18.83
C LEU A 201 -22.39 -16.56 19.05
N THR A 202 -22.94 -16.04 20.14
CA THR A 202 -22.79 -14.64 20.57
C THR A 202 -21.95 -14.58 21.84
N ASN A 203 -20.86 -13.83 21.81
CA ASN A 203 -20.02 -13.51 22.96
C ASN A 203 -20.10 -12.03 23.31
N SER A 204 -20.86 -11.69 24.35
CA SER A 204 -20.88 -10.36 24.97
C SER A 204 -20.01 -10.28 26.24
N GLY A 205 -19.56 -11.43 26.76
CA GLY A 205 -18.62 -11.55 27.87
C GLY A 205 -17.18 -11.85 27.42
N THR A 206 -16.51 -12.73 28.16
CA THR A 206 -15.16 -13.21 27.84
C THR A 206 -15.20 -14.64 27.28
N LEU A 207 -14.65 -14.85 26.08
CA LEU A 207 -14.43 -16.15 25.45
C LEU A 207 -12.92 -16.42 25.34
N LYS A 208 -12.42 -17.40 26.10
CA LYS A 208 -11.01 -17.82 26.08
C LYS A 208 -10.88 -19.15 25.34
N ASN A 209 -10.16 -19.17 24.22
CA ASN A 209 -9.86 -20.38 23.46
C ASN A 209 -8.40 -20.81 23.66
N TYR A 210 -8.20 -21.88 24.43
CA TYR A 210 -6.93 -22.60 24.61
C TYR A 210 -6.90 -23.94 23.83
N GLY A 211 -8.00 -24.28 23.14
CA GLY A 211 -8.15 -25.47 22.32
C GLY A 211 -8.45 -25.13 20.86
N THR A 212 -9.42 -25.81 20.27
CA THR A 212 -9.94 -25.56 18.92
C THR A 212 -11.34 -24.96 18.99
N LEU A 213 -11.51 -23.78 18.40
CA LEU A 213 -12.80 -23.14 18.14
C LEU A 213 -13.03 -23.10 16.63
N THR A 214 -14.10 -23.73 16.15
CA THR A 214 -14.47 -23.74 14.72
C THR A 214 -15.81 -23.07 14.52
N ASN A 215 -15.88 -22.05 13.67
CA ASN A 215 -17.13 -21.51 13.14
C ASN A 215 -17.36 -22.07 11.73
N ASN A 216 -18.37 -22.92 11.56
CA ASN A 216 -18.61 -23.67 10.33
C ASN A 216 -19.16 -22.78 9.19
N ASN A 217 -19.12 -23.30 7.96
CA ASN A 217 -19.64 -22.60 6.78
C ASN A 217 -21.13 -22.23 6.96
N GLY A 218 -21.49 -21.02 6.54
CA GLY A 218 -22.82 -20.43 6.69
C GLY A 218 -23.21 -20.06 8.13
N ARG A 219 -22.29 -20.14 9.11
CA ARG A 219 -22.58 -19.90 10.54
C ARG A 219 -21.97 -18.60 11.05
N THR A 220 -22.58 -18.05 12.09
CA THR A 220 -22.19 -16.74 12.64
C THR A 220 -21.60 -16.87 14.04
N LEU A 221 -20.40 -16.30 14.21
CA LEU A 221 -19.80 -15.97 15.48
C LEU A 221 -19.78 -14.44 15.63
N THR A 222 -20.51 -13.92 16.61
CA THR A 222 -20.53 -12.49 16.95
C THR A 222 -19.75 -12.28 18.25
N ASN A 223 -18.66 -11.51 18.22
CA ASN A 223 -17.92 -11.08 19.40
C ASN A 223 -18.18 -9.60 19.68
N SER A 224 -18.99 -9.30 20.70
CA SER A 224 -19.20 -7.96 21.24
C SER A 224 -18.42 -7.70 22.53
N GLY A 225 -17.93 -8.75 23.18
CA GLY A 225 -17.06 -8.68 24.36
C GLY A 225 -15.58 -8.93 24.02
N SER A 226 -14.91 -9.76 24.80
CA SER A 226 -13.52 -10.17 24.56
C SER A 226 -13.44 -11.62 24.07
N LEU A 227 -12.77 -11.85 22.94
CA LEU A 227 -12.41 -13.16 22.41
C LEU A 227 -10.89 -13.27 22.34
N THR A 228 -10.31 -14.16 23.15
CA THR A 228 -8.87 -14.44 23.16
C THR A 228 -8.60 -15.82 22.58
N ASN A 229 -7.96 -15.88 21.42
CA ASN A 229 -7.43 -17.12 20.85
C ASN A 229 -5.96 -17.31 21.26
N SER A 230 -5.66 -18.42 21.93
CA SER A 230 -4.30 -18.83 22.29
C SER A 230 -3.87 -20.14 21.63
N ARG A 231 -4.71 -20.70 20.75
CA ARG A 231 -4.44 -21.92 19.97
C ARG A 231 -5.19 -21.84 18.63
N THR A 232 -6.15 -22.71 18.31
CA THR A 232 -6.74 -22.73 16.95
C THR A 232 -8.13 -22.09 16.91
N LEU A 233 -8.30 -21.04 16.10
CA LEU A 233 -9.59 -20.47 15.72
C LEU A 233 -9.76 -20.53 14.21
N THR A 234 -10.71 -21.35 13.73
CA THR A 234 -11.04 -21.47 12.30
C THR A 234 -12.40 -20.84 12.04
N ASN A 235 -12.45 -19.85 11.14
CA ASN A 235 -13.69 -19.25 10.66
C ASN A 235 -13.93 -19.60 9.19
N SER A 236 -14.81 -20.57 8.93
CA SER A 236 -15.30 -20.88 7.57
C SER A 236 -16.66 -20.23 7.26
N GLY A 237 -17.26 -19.55 8.24
CA GLY A 237 -18.49 -18.77 8.09
C GLY A 237 -18.22 -17.27 8.26
N THR A 238 -19.07 -16.61 9.05
CA THR A 238 -18.99 -15.17 9.35
C THR A 238 -18.56 -14.93 10.79
N LEU A 239 -17.43 -14.26 10.98
CA LEU A 239 -16.95 -13.74 12.27
C LEU A 239 -17.12 -12.22 12.30
N LYS A 240 -18.02 -11.71 13.15
CA LYS A 240 -18.23 -10.28 13.38
C LYS A 240 -17.59 -9.87 14.71
N ASN A 241 -16.55 -9.05 14.66
CA ASN A 241 -15.90 -8.52 15.85
C ASN A 241 -16.30 -7.06 16.11
N TYR A 242 -17.23 -6.85 17.04
CA TYR A 242 -17.62 -5.54 17.59
C TYR A 242 -16.86 -5.20 18.89
N GLY A 243 -16.22 -6.18 19.53
CA GLY A 243 -15.42 -6.02 20.73
C GLY A 243 -13.91 -6.19 20.49
N MET A 244 -13.21 -6.80 21.45
CA MET A 244 -11.78 -7.10 21.35
C MET A 244 -11.56 -8.55 20.91
N LEU A 245 -10.82 -8.73 19.81
CA LEU A 245 -10.34 -10.03 19.35
C LEU A 245 -8.80 -10.06 19.42
N THR A 246 -8.27 -10.94 20.25
CA THR A 246 -6.82 -11.10 20.44
C THR A 246 -6.38 -12.49 20.03
N ASN A 247 -5.55 -12.57 18.98
CA ASN A 247 -4.84 -13.79 18.60
C ASN A 247 -3.42 -13.73 19.20
N ASN A 248 -3.23 -14.40 20.34
CA ASN A 248 -1.97 -14.44 21.09
C ASN A 248 -0.83 -15.10 20.29
N ASN A 249 0.41 -15.00 20.79
CA ASN A 249 1.61 -15.51 20.10
C ASN A 249 1.51 -16.98 19.65
N SER A 250 0.92 -17.85 20.46
CA SER A 250 0.70 -19.28 20.14
C SER A 250 -0.60 -19.55 19.37
N GLY A 251 -1.36 -18.49 19.05
CA GLY A 251 -2.64 -18.54 18.37
C GLY A 251 -2.49 -18.56 16.85
N THR A 252 -3.26 -19.44 16.21
CA THR A 252 -3.53 -19.44 14.78
C THR A 252 -5.00 -19.10 14.56
N LEU A 253 -5.25 -17.98 13.89
CA LEU A 253 -6.56 -17.58 13.39
C LEU A 253 -6.59 -17.79 11.87
N THR A 254 -7.45 -18.70 11.41
CA THR A 254 -7.63 -19.01 9.99
C THR A 254 -9.00 -18.53 9.54
N ASN A 255 -9.04 -17.50 8.70
CA ASN A 255 -10.25 -17.07 8.01
C ASN A 255 -10.33 -17.76 6.63
N SER A 256 -11.34 -18.61 6.47
CA SER A 256 -11.77 -19.27 5.24
C SER A 256 -13.15 -18.78 4.77
N GLY A 257 -13.61 -17.64 5.30
CA GLY A 257 -14.91 -17.04 5.03
C GLY A 257 -14.84 -15.51 5.20
N THR A 258 -15.77 -14.93 5.97
CA THR A 258 -15.81 -13.47 6.21
C THR A 258 -15.43 -13.14 7.65
N LEU A 259 -14.40 -12.31 7.82
CA LEU A 259 -14.01 -11.72 9.10
C LEU A 259 -14.17 -10.18 9.03
N THR A 260 -15.19 -9.65 9.70
CA THR A 260 -15.39 -8.20 9.82
C THR A 260 -14.90 -7.71 11.18
N ASN A 261 -13.84 -6.90 11.19
CA ASN A 261 -13.37 -6.19 12.38
C ASN A 261 -13.96 -4.78 12.45
N SER A 262 -14.86 -4.57 13.41
CA SER A 262 -15.54 -3.31 13.68
C SER A 262 -15.15 -2.66 14.99
N SER A 263 -14.05 -3.12 15.61
CA SER A 263 -13.48 -2.55 16.83
C SER A 263 -11.97 -2.83 16.89
N SER A 264 -11.49 -3.77 17.72
CA SER A 264 -10.06 -4.07 17.84
C SER A 264 -9.75 -5.54 17.54
N LEU A 265 -8.84 -5.76 16.57
CA LEU A 265 -8.20 -7.05 16.30
C LEU A 265 -6.69 -6.91 16.49
N THR A 266 -6.13 -7.67 17.43
CA THR A 266 -4.68 -7.77 17.64
C THR A 266 -4.20 -9.16 17.27
N ASN A 267 -3.25 -9.25 16.33
CA ASN A 267 -2.60 -10.50 15.94
C ASN A 267 -1.13 -10.49 16.38
N SER A 268 -0.79 -11.24 17.43
CA SER A 268 0.59 -11.47 17.87
C SER A 268 1.12 -12.85 17.45
N GLY A 269 0.23 -13.79 17.11
CA GLY A 269 0.53 -15.09 16.53
C GLY A 269 0.41 -15.09 15.01
N THR A 270 -0.31 -16.07 14.46
CA THR A 270 -0.50 -16.23 13.01
C THR A 270 -1.95 -15.98 12.59
N LEU A 271 -2.17 -15.10 11.61
CA LEU A 271 -3.46 -14.83 10.99
C LEU A 271 -3.38 -15.16 9.49
N TRP A 272 -4.17 -16.12 9.05
CA TRP A 272 -4.35 -16.46 7.63
C TRP A 272 -5.69 -15.92 7.13
N ASN A 273 -5.69 -15.14 6.07
CA ASN A 273 -6.87 -14.86 5.26
C ASN A 273 -6.76 -15.66 3.96
N ASN A 274 -7.45 -16.79 3.87
CA ASN A 274 -7.29 -17.77 2.81
C ASN A 274 -7.84 -17.27 1.46
N SER A 275 -7.53 -18.01 0.38
CA SER A 275 -8.10 -17.73 -0.94
C SER A 275 -9.63 -17.73 -0.88
N GLY A 276 -10.27 -16.83 -1.62
CA GLY A 276 -11.73 -16.63 -1.59
C GLY A 276 -12.30 -16.04 -0.29
N SER A 277 -11.46 -15.70 0.70
CA SER A 277 -11.89 -15.17 2.01
C SER A 277 -11.71 -13.66 2.10
N THR A 278 -12.58 -12.99 2.85
CA THR A 278 -12.53 -11.53 3.03
C THR A 278 -12.31 -11.17 4.49
N LEU A 279 -11.32 -10.30 4.74
CA LEU A 279 -11.10 -9.64 6.01
C LEU A 279 -11.31 -8.13 5.83
N THR A 280 -12.41 -7.61 6.39
CA THR A 280 -12.74 -6.18 6.34
C THR A 280 -12.43 -5.54 7.69
N ASN A 281 -11.48 -4.61 7.72
CA ASN A 281 -11.19 -3.77 8.88
C ASN A 281 -11.91 -2.42 8.71
N THR A 282 -12.75 -2.07 9.67
CA THR A 282 -13.45 -0.76 9.76
C THR A 282 -13.03 0.09 10.96
N LYS A 283 -12.09 -0.42 11.78
CA LYS A 283 -11.50 0.24 12.95
C LYS A 283 -10.01 -0.12 13.07
N MET A 284 -9.57 -0.84 14.10
CA MET A 284 -8.15 -1.06 14.39
C MET A 284 -7.74 -2.53 14.21
N LEU A 285 -6.76 -2.77 13.34
CA LEU A 285 -6.05 -4.03 13.19
C LEU A 285 -4.55 -3.81 13.45
N THR A 286 -4.03 -4.44 14.51
CA THR A 286 -2.61 -4.45 14.82
C THR A 286 -2.02 -5.83 14.57
N ASN A 287 -1.09 -5.93 13.61
CA ASN A 287 -0.29 -7.12 13.35
C ASN A 287 1.10 -6.99 13.99
N SER A 288 1.29 -7.72 15.09
CA SER A 288 2.55 -7.90 15.82
C SER A 288 3.05 -9.35 15.75
N GLY A 289 2.59 -10.09 14.74
CA GLY A 289 2.93 -11.48 14.45
C GLY A 289 3.09 -11.68 12.94
N THR A 290 2.49 -12.74 12.40
CA THR A 290 2.44 -13.00 10.95
C THR A 290 1.00 -12.87 10.46
N LEU A 291 0.78 -12.03 9.45
CA LEU A 291 -0.47 -11.91 8.70
C LEU A 291 -0.20 -12.27 7.23
N THR A 292 -0.82 -13.37 6.76
CA THR A 292 -0.75 -13.78 5.36
C THR A 292 -2.12 -13.63 4.71
N ASN A 293 -2.19 -12.83 3.64
CA ASN A 293 -3.37 -12.67 2.81
C ASN A 293 -3.22 -13.41 1.48
N LEU A 294 -4.08 -14.40 1.25
CA LEU A 294 -4.28 -15.08 -0.03
C LEU A 294 -5.61 -14.65 -0.69
N GLY A 295 -6.57 -14.16 0.11
CA GLY A 295 -7.86 -13.63 -0.33
C GLY A 295 -7.86 -12.10 -0.41
N THR A 296 -8.88 -11.46 0.16
CA THR A 296 -9.04 -9.99 0.16
C THR A 296 -8.92 -9.42 1.57
N ILE A 297 -8.06 -8.40 1.75
CA ILE A 297 -8.10 -7.49 2.91
C ILE A 297 -8.59 -6.12 2.45
N GLU A 298 -9.58 -5.58 3.17
CA GLU A 298 -10.09 -4.22 3.01
C GLU A 298 -9.78 -3.44 4.29
N ASN A 299 -8.92 -2.43 4.22
CA ASN A 299 -8.73 -1.46 5.30
C ASN A 299 -9.52 -0.20 4.95
N ASN A 300 -10.74 -0.08 5.46
CA ASN A 300 -11.71 0.93 5.02
C ASN A 300 -11.35 2.34 5.48
N SER A 301 -12.02 3.36 4.91
CA SER A 301 -11.85 4.75 5.32
C SER A 301 -12.01 4.92 6.84
N GLY A 302 -11.16 5.75 7.46
CA GLY A 302 -11.10 5.94 8.91
C GLY A 302 -10.53 4.75 9.71
N SER A 303 -10.08 3.68 9.05
CA SER A 303 -9.51 2.49 9.70
C SER A 303 -7.99 2.55 9.77
N ILE A 304 -7.40 1.82 10.73
CA ILE A 304 -5.95 1.72 10.93
C ILE A 304 -5.54 0.24 10.86
N LEU A 305 -4.60 -0.06 9.97
CA LEU A 305 -3.88 -1.32 9.88
C LEU A 305 -2.40 -1.05 10.19
N THR A 306 -1.94 -1.47 11.36
CA THR A 306 -0.53 -1.32 11.77
C THR A 306 0.18 -2.66 11.69
N ASN A 307 1.23 -2.75 10.87
CA ASN A 307 2.15 -3.88 10.83
C ASN A 307 3.45 -3.52 11.54
N THR A 308 3.81 -4.30 12.58
CA THR A 308 5.09 -4.19 13.30
C THR A 308 6.01 -5.40 13.10
N LYS A 309 5.51 -6.47 12.45
CA LYS A 309 6.28 -7.64 12.05
C LYS A 309 5.99 -7.99 10.59
N THR A 310 5.36 -9.13 10.29
CA THR A 310 5.28 -9.65 8.91
C THR A 310 3.86 -9.57 8.37
N LEU A 311 3.68 -8.81 7.29
CA LEU A 311 2.46 -8.79 6.47
C LEU A 311 2.80 -9.22 5.04
N THR A 312 2.30 -10.37 4.61
CA THR A 312 2.47 -10.89 3.25
C THR A 312 1.14 -10.83 2.51
N ASN A 313 1.08 -10.06 1.42
CA ASN A 313 -0.07 -9.95 0.55
C ASN A 313 0.15 -10.67 -0.78
N SER A 314 -0.33 -11.90 -0.89
CA SER A 314 -0.40 -12.68 -2.13
C SER A 314 -1.82 -12.68 -2.75
N GLY A 315 -2.75 -11.95 -2.14
CA GLY A 315 -4.11 -11.72 -2.59
C GLY A 315 -4.34 -10.27 -3.03
N THR A 316 -5.48 -9.70 -2.66
CA THR A 316 -5.79 -8.27 -2.84
C THR A 316 -5.77 -7.57 -1.48
N LEU A 317 -5.03 -6.47 -1.37
CA LEU A 317 -5.06 -5.57 -0.21
C LEU A 317 -5.46 -4.17 -0.68
N THR A 318 -6.64 -3.71 -0.27
CA THR A 318 -7.13 -2.36 -0.55
C THR A 318 -7.04 -1.52 0.71
N ASN A 319 -6.28 -0.42 0.65
CA ASN A 319 -6.13 0.52 1.76
C ASN A 319 -6.82 1.86 1.46
N SER A 320 -8.01 2.06 2.00
CA SER A 320 -8.73 3.35 1.98
C SER A 320 -8.57 4.13 3.30
N GLY A 321 -8.12 3.47 4.37
CA GLY A 321 -7.72 4.08 5.64
C GLY A 321 -6.21 4.35 5.73
N SER A 322 -5.64 4.11 6.91
CA SER A 322 -4.20 4.18 7.16
C SER A 322 -3.60 2.78 7.27
N LEU A 323 -2.57 2.49 6.46
CA LEU A 323 -1.73 1.31 6.54
C LEU A 323 -0.32 1.76 6.94
N THR A 324 0.09 1.41 8.16
CA THR A 324 1.42 1.76 8.69
C THR A 324 2.28 0.51 8.81
N ASN A 325 3.31 0.40 7.99
CA ASN A 325 4.38 -0.57 8.17
C ASN A 325 5.47 0.04 9.06
N TYR A 326 5.29 -0.10 10.38
CA TYR A 326 6.16 0.48 11.39
C TYR A 326 7.28 -0.50 11.77
N ARG A 327 8.48 -0.31 11.21
CA ARG A 327 9.67 -1.15 11.42
C ARG A 327 9.48 -2.65 11.07
N GLY A 328 8.35 -3.02 10.46
CA GLY A 328 8.04 -4.38 10.01
C GLY A 328 8.40 -4.62 8.53
N THR A 329 8.04 -5.80 8.05
CA THR A 329 8.15 -6.22 6.64
C THR A 329 6.75 -6.34 6.05
N LEU A 330 6.49 -5.58 4.98
CA LEU A 330 5.31 -5.68 4.13
C LEU A 330 5.74 -6.18 2.76
N THR A 331 5.32 -7.39 2.38
CA THR A 331 5.60 -7.97 1.06
C THR A 331 4.32 -8.02 0.24
N ASN A 332 4.24 -7.23 -0.82
CA ASN A 332 3.19 -7.33 -1.83
C ASN A 332 3.64 -8.23 -2.99
N SER A 333 3.01 -9.39 -3.11
CA SER A 333 3.24 -10.40 -4.15
C SER A 333 2.08 -10.55 -5.12
N LYS A 334 1.07 -9.68 -5.06
CA LYS A 334 -0.03 -9.63 -6.03
C LYS A 334 -0.55 -8.20 -6.19
N THR A 335 -1.63 -7.79 -5.50
CA THR A 335 -2.23 -6.46 -5.70
C THR A 335 -2.36 -5.71 -4.39
N LEU A 336 -1.69 -4.55 -4.29
CA LEU A 336 -1.87 -3.56 -3.23
C LEU A 336 -2.31 -2.23 -3.84
N THR A 337 -3.52 -1.78 -3.48
CA THR A 337 -4.05 -0.48 -3.92
C THR A 337 -4.20 0.44 -2.71
N ASN A 338 -3.47 1.55 -2.70
CA ASN A 338 -3.57 2.59 -1.68
C ASN A 338 -4.43 3.76 -2.19
N TYR A 339 -5.60 3.96 -1.61
CA TYR A 339 -6.42 5.17 -1.78
C TYR A 339 -6.25 6.16 -0.61
N GLY A 340 -5.93 5.65 0.59
CA GLY A 340 -5.70 6.42 1.81
C GLY A 340 -4.21 6.71 2.06
N TRP A 341 -3.74 6.44 3.27
CA TRP A 341 -2.34 6.66 3.69
C TRP A 341 -1.59 5.34 3.80
N LEU A 342 -0.44 5.24 3.14
CA LEU A 342 0.52 4.15 3.28
C LEU A 342 1.84 4.72 3.80
N THR A 343 2.17 4.41 5.05
CA THR A 343 3.39 4.88 5.72
C THR A 343 4.34 3.70 5.92
N ASN A 344 5.52 3.75 5.30
CA ASN A 344 6.57 2.75 5.44
C ASN A 344 7.79 3.31 6.15
N SER A 345 8.01 2.88 7.40
CA SER A 345 9.28 3.08 8.14
C SER A 345 10.04 1.78 8.37
N GLY A 346 9.52 0.66 7.86
CA GLY A 346 10.20 -0.63 7.78
C GLY A 346 10.63 -0.96 6.34
N THR A 347 10.44 -2.22 5.93
CA THR A 347 10.69 -2.68 4.56
C THR A 347 9.37 -2.94 3.83
N LEU A 348 9.17 -2.32 2.68
CA LEU A 348 8.08 -2.58 1.74
C LEU A 348 8.65 -3.18 0.45
N THR A 349 8.37 -4.45 0.19
CA THR A 349 8.78 -5.15 -1.03
C THR A 349 7.58 -5.34 -1.94
N ASN A 350 7.63 -4.80 -3.15
CA ASN A 350 6.63 -5.02 -4.19
C ASN A 350 7.22 -5.93 -5.29
N THR A 351 6.63 -7.10 -5.53
CA THR A 351 7.04 -8.03 -6.61
C THR A 351 5.99 -8.16 -7.72
N LYS A 352 4.85 -7.44 -7.59
CA LYS A 352 3.76 -7.35 -8.55
C LYS A 352 3.19 -5.91 -8.57
N THR A 353 1.89 -5.71 -8.37
CA THR A 353 1.25 -4.40 -8.59
C THR A 353 1.04 -3.64 -7.29
N LEU A 354 1.68 -2.48 -7.18
CA LEU A 354 1.44 -1.47 -6.14
C LEU A 354 0.94 -0.18 -6.78
N THR A 355 -0.34 0.15 -6.59
CA THR A 355 -0.95 1.37 -7.10
C THR A 355 -1.16 2.37 -5.95
N ASN A 356 -0.47 3.50 -5.99
CA ASN A 356 -0.66 4.61 -5.05
C ASN A 356 -1.58 5.69 -5.63
N SER A 357 -2.86 5.57 -5.33
CA SER A 357 -3.93 6.55 -5.57
C SER A 357 -4.26 7.37 -4.32
N GLY A 358 -3.31 7.49 -3.40
CA GLY A 358 -3.44 8.15 -2.09
C GLY A 358 -2.15 8.90 -1.72
N MET A 359 -1.77 8.83 -0.44
CA MET A 359 -0.48 9.30 0.04
C MET A 359 0.41 8.10 0.41
N LEU A 360 1.59 8.00 -0.19
CA LEU A 360 2.63 7.04 0.14
C LEU A 360 3.83 7.78 0.73
N THR A 361 4.17 7.50 1.97
CA THR A 361 5.37 8.05 2.64
C THR A 361 6.35 6.91 2.92
N ASN A 362 7.53 6.97 2.31
CA ASN A 362 8.62 6.04 2.56
C ASN A 362 9.77 6.74 3.32
N SER A 363 9.90 6.44 4.60
CA SER A 363 11.07 6.80 5.43
C SER A 363 11.99 5.61 5.73
N GLY A 364 11.52 4.39 5.46
CA GLY A 364 12.32 3.17 5.49
C GLY A 364 12.83 2.77 4.09
N THR A 365 12.69 1.49 3.76
CA THR A 365 13.12 0.93 2.47
C THR A 365 11.92 0.48 1.66
N LEU A 366 11.82 0.93 0.40
CA LEU A 366 10.86 0.44 -0.59
C LEU A 366 11.63 -0.19 -1.76
N TRP A 367 11.39 -1.47 -2.01
CA TRP A 367 11.90 -2.20 -3.17
C TRP A 367 10.75 -2.48 -4.14
N ASN A 368 10.82 -1.92 -5.34
CA ASN A 368 10.06 -2.43 -6.48
C ASN A 368 10.94 -3.46 -7.20
N GLN A 369 10.59 -4.74 -7.08
CA GLN A 369 11.40 -5.86 -7.53
C GLN A 369 11.23 -6.13 -9.03
N SER A 370 12.01 -7.07 -9.58
CA SER A 370 11.85 -7.53 -10.96
C SER A 370 10.42 -8.02 -11.22
N GLY A 371 9.81 -7.55 -12.32
CA GLY A 371 8.40 -7.79 -12.64
C GLY A 371 7.40 -7.09 -11.72
N GLY A 372 7.87 -6.16 -10.88
CA GLY A 372 7.04 -5.28 -10.05
C GLY A 372 6.71 -3.98 -10.78
N THR A 373 5.46 -3.53 -10.66
CA THR A 373 4.97 -2.24 -11.12
C THR A 373 4.55 -1.40 -9.92
N LEU A 374 5.19 -0.25 -9.74
CA LEU A 374 4.80 0.79 -8.79
C LEU A 374 4.24 1.98 -9.58
N THR A 375 2.93 2.20 -9.51
CA THR A 375 2.26 3.32 -10.19
C THR A 375 1.81 4.35 -9.16
N ASN A 376 2.40 5.55 -9.19
CA ASN A 376 1.99 6.69 -8.38
C ASN A 376 1.06 7.62 -9.19
N THR A 377 -0.21 7.66 -8.79
CA THR A 377 -1.25 8.51 -9.38
C THR A 377 -1.69 9.67 -8.47
N LYS A 378 -1.05 9.82 -7.30
CA LYS A 378 -1.17 10.98 -6.40
C LYS A 378 0.20 11.35 -5.82
N THR A 379 0.43 11.13 -4.52
CA THR A 379 1.61 11.66 -3.81
C THR A 379 2.48 10.53 -3.27
N LEU A 380 3.74 10.49 -3.71
CA LEU A 380 4.80 9.64 -3.17
C LEU A 380 5.91 10.54 -2.60
N ASN A 381 6.11 10.47 -1.28
CA ASN A 381 7.20 11.14 -0.57
C ASN A 381 8.24 10.10 -0.14
N ASN A 382 9.46 10.19 -0.66
CA ASN A 382 10.58 9.31 -0.29
C ASN A 382 11.65 10.09 0.48
N SER A 383 11.70 9.95 1.80
CA SER A 383 12.83 10.40 2.63
C SER A 383 13.81 9.28 3.00
N GLY A 384 13.40 8.03 2.83
CA GLY A 384 14.26 6.86 2.97
C GLY A 384 14.91 6.43 1.65
N THR A 385 14.94 5.12 1.41
CA THR A 385 15.43 4.53 0.16
C THR A 385 14.28 3.94 -0.66
N LEU A 386 14.13 4.39 -1.90
CA LEU A 386 13.28 3.79 -2.92
C LEU A 386 14.18 3.21 -4.02
N THR A 387 14.15 1.90 -4.23
CA THR A 387 14.87 1.24 -5.33
C THR A 387 13.88 0.58 -6.27
N ASN A 388 13.90 1.01 -7.53
CA ASN A 388 13.35 0.26 -8.65
C ASN A 388 14.45 -0.69 -9.16
N ASN A 389 14.29 -1.99 -8.90
CA ASN A 389 15.25 -3.03 -9.25
C ASN A 389 15.12 -3.43 -10.73
N SER A 390 16.10 -4.18 -11.23
CA SER A 390 16.17 -4.62 -12.63
C SER A 390 14.91 -5.38 -13.07
N GLY A 391 14.34 -4.99 -14.21
CA GLY A 391 13.05 -5.46 -14.71
C GLY A 391 11.83 -4.90 -13.95
N GLY A 392 11.99 -3.86 -13.13
CA GLY A 392 10.90 -3.17 -12.42
C GLY A 392 10.48 -1.87 -13.12
N THR A 393 9.19 -1.53 -13.03
CA THR A 393 8.62 -0.28 -13.55
C THR A 393 8.13 0.62 -12.42
N LEU A 394 8.63 1.86 -12.39
CA LEU A 394 8.12 2.93 -11.54
C LEU A 394 7.51 4.03 -12.44
N THR A 395 6.20 4.24 -12.35
CA THR A 395 5.49 5.28 -13.12
C THR A 395 4.97 6.37 -12.19
N ASN A 396 5.32 7.63 -12.44
CA ASN A 396 4.78 8.79 -11.73
C ASN A 396 3.93 9.65 -12.67
N THR A 397 2.62 9.72 -12.42
CA THR A 397 1.68 10.54 -13.20
C THR A 397 1.16 11.77 -12.45
N LYS A 398 1.57 11.96 -11.18
CA LYS A 398 1.26 13.16 -10.38
C LYS A 398 2.45 13.70 -9.61
N LYS A 399 2.68 13.35 -8.34
CA LYS A 399 3.76 13.94 -7.52
C LYS A 399 4.64 12.88 -6.87
N LEU A 400 5.92 12.88 -7.25
CA LEU A 400 6.98 12.14 -6.57
C LEU A 400 7.99 13.14 -6.01
N THR A 401 8.21 13.13 -4.69
CA THR A 401 9.20 13.97 -4.02
C THR A 401 10.25 13.08 -3.37
N ASN A 402 11.48 13.17 -3.86
CA ASN A 402 12.64 12.52 -3.27
C ASN A 402 13.38 13.52 -2.35
N SER A 403 13.32 13.26 -1.05
CA SER A 403 14.10 13.89 0.03
C SER A 403 15.17 12.92 0.59
N GLY A 404 15.51 11.86 -0.16
CA GLY A 404 16.37 10.77 0.28
C GLY A 404 17.11 10.14 -0.90
N THR A 405 17.11 8.81 -0.98
CA THR A 405 17.72 8.10 -2.10
C THR A 405 16.67 7.42 -2.98
N LEU A 406 16.65 7.78 -4.27
CA LEU A 406 15.95 7.06 -5.33
C LEU A 406 16.98 6.39 -6.25
N VAL A 407 16.83 5.08 -6.48
CA VAL A 407 17.68 4.32 -7.43
C VAL A 407 16.80 3.65 -8.47
N ASN A 408 17.01 3.97 -9.74
CA ASN A 408 16.51 3.20 -10.87
C ASN A 408 17.66 2.32 -11.38
N LYS A 409 17.56 1.00 -11.24
CA LYS A 409 18.63 0.03 -11.59
C LYS A 409 18.74 -0.19 -13.10
N PHE A 410 19.76 -0.94 -13.52
CA PHE A 410 19.90 -1.43 -14.88
C PHE A 410 18.67 -2.27 -15.28
N ASP A 411 18.20 -2.15 -16.53
CA ASP A 411 16.93 -2.70 -17.04
C ASP A 411 15.67 -2.31 -16.24
N ALA A 412 15.73 -1.24 -15.44
CA ALA A 412 14.58 -0.71 -14.73
C ALA A 412 14.09 0.58 -15.41
N THR A 413 12.77 0.79 -15.43
CA THR A 413 12.14 1.96 -16.06
C THR A 413 11.55 2.89 -15.00
N LEU A 414 11.93 4.17 -15.05
CA LEU A 414 11.31 5.26 -14.32
C LEU A 414 10.65 6.22 -15.31
N ASP A 415 9.32 6.14 -15.44
CA ASP A 415 8.55 7.01 -16.32
C ASP A 415 7.87 8.13 -15.53
N ASN A 416 8.10 9.37 -15.94
CA ASN A 416 7.54 10.56 -15.31
C ASN A 416 6.69 11.36 -16.30
N SER A 417 5.37 11.38 -16.08
CA SER A 417 4.40 12.27 -16.74
C SER A 417 3.70 13.21 -15.75
N GLY A 418 4.19 13.26 -14.52
CA GLY A 418 3.83 14.26 -13.51
C GLY A 418 5.05 15.08 -13.08
N THR A 419 5.04 15.59 -11.85
CA THR A 419 6.18 16.24 -11.22
C THR A 419 7.02 15.23 -10.43
N LEU A 420 8.31 15.14 -10.76
CA LEU A 420 9.35 14.53 -9.95
C LEU A 420 10.25 15.63 -9.40
N THR A 421 10.34 15.74 -8.07
CA THR A 421 11.25 16.68 -7.40
C THR A 421 12.35 15.90 -6.70
N ASN A 422 13.60 16.14 -7.07
CA ASN A 422 14.78 15.71 -6.31
C ASN A 422 15.29 16.90 -5.49
N ASN A 423 14.93 16.92 -4.21
CA ASN A 423 15.23 18.03 -3.30
C ASN A 423 16.74 18.18 -3.06
N ASP A 424 17.13 19.32 -2.50
CA ASP A 424 18.49 19.51 -1.96
C ASP A 424 18.89 18.37 -0.99
N GLY A 425 20.18 18.08 -0.91
CA GLY A 425 20.78 16.94 -0.20
C GLY A 425 20.40 15.56 -0.74
N SER A 426 19.45 15.47 -1.68
CA SER A 426 18.83 14.21 -2.11
C SER A 426 19.49 13.64 -3.36
N THR A 427 19.45 12.32 -3.51
CA THR A 427 20.10 11.63 -4.62
C THR A 427 19.13 10.78 -5.44
N LEU A 428 19.08 11.04 -6.75
CA LEU A 428 18.53 10.12 -7.75
C LEU A 428 19.69 9.49 -8.54
N ARG A 429 19.83 8.15 -8.51
CA ARG A 429 20.78 7.42 -9.36
C ARG A 429 20.02 6.61 -10.41
N ASN A 430 20.22 6.94 -11.68
CA ASN A 430 19.66 6.19 -12.80
C ASN A 430 20.74 5.33 -13.48
N TYR A 431 20.52 4.03 -13.54
CA TYR A 431 21.34 3.03 -14.23
C TYR A 431 20.61 2.38 -15.42
N GLY A 432 19.29 2.59 -15.53
CA GLY A 432 18.41 2.13 -16.61
C GLY A 432 17.78 3.32 -17.33
N THR A 433 16.49 3.23 -17.66
CA THR A 433 15.79 4.28 -18.40
C THR A 433 15.05 5.23 -17.45
N LEU A 434 15.31 6.53 -17.59
CA LEU A 434 14.53 7.61 -16.97
C LEU A 434 13.86 8.44 -18.07
N THR A 435 12.56 8.25 -18.24
CA THR A 435 11.74 9.01 -19.19
C THR A 435 11.10 10.19 -18.47
N ASN A 436 11.31 11.42 -18.94
CA ASN A 436 10.43 12.54 -18.63
C ASN A 436 9.54 12.78 -19.85
N SER A 437 8.31 12.26 -19.80
CA SER A 437 7.35 12.34 -20.90
C SER A 437 6.85 13.78 -21.11
N ASP A 438 6.16 14.01 -22.22
CA ASP A 438 5.39 15.24 -22.42
C ASP A 438 4.41 15.49 -21.25
N GLY A 439 4.23 16.76 -20.91
CA GLY A 439 3.56 17.22 -19.67
C GLY A 439 4.32 16.90 -18.36
N GLY A 440 5.39 16.10 -18.41
CA GLY A 440 6.23 15.76 -17.27
C GLY A 440 7.14 16.91 -16.85
N THR A 441 7.43 16.97 -15.54
CA THR A 441 8.41 17.90 -14.96
C THR A 441 9.37 17.15 -14.06
N ILE A 442 10.67 17.25 -14.30
CA ILE A 442 11.73 16.93 -13.34
C ILE A 442 12.31 18.26 -12.83
N SER A 443 12.35 18.45 -11.51
CA SER A 443 13.10 19.54 -10.88
C SER A 443 14.15 18.97 -9.94
N ASN A 444 15.41 19.36 -10.15
CA ASN A 444 16.57 18.88 -9.41
C ASN A 444 17.27 20.05 -8.69
N SER A 445 17.19 20.07 -7.36
CA SER A 445 18.10 20.82 -6.48
C SER A 445 19.13 19.92 -5.81
N GLY A 446 18.97 18.59 -5.85
CA GLY A 446 19.95 17.63 -5.33
C GLY A 446 20.92 17.11 -6.39
N THR A 447 21.38 15.87 -6.20
CA THR A 447 22.16 15.14 -7.21
C THR A 447 21.28 14.21 -8.06
N LEU A 448 21.18 14.48 -9.36
CA LEU A 448 20.60 13.58 -10.37
C LEU A 448 21.72 12.95 -11.20
N ALA A 449 21.98 11.65 -11.03
CA ALA A 449 23.11 10.96 -11.67
C ALA A 449 22.67 9.85 -12.64
N THR A 450 22.73 10.13 -13.95
CA THR A 450 22.63 9.14 -15.02
C THR A 450 23.98 8.44 -15.20
N ARG A 451 24.02 7.14 -14.96
CA ARG A 451 25.26 6.32 -14.94
C ARG A 451 25.56 5.75 -16.33
N ARG A 452 26.72 5.10 -16.49
CA ARG A 452 27.28 4.69 -17.81
C ARG A 452 26.32 3.87 -18.70
N SER A 453 25.44 3.07 -18.11
CA SER A 453 24.42 2.28 -18.81
C SER A 453 23.03 2.94 -18.89
N GLY A 454 22.83 4.06 -18.19
CA GLY A 454 21.53 4.70 -18.07
C GLY A 454 21.26 5.72 -19.18
N THR A 455 19.98 5.87 -19.52
CA THR A 455 19.48 6.95 -20.38
C THR A 455 18.60 7.89 -19.57
N LEU A 456 18.72 9.19 -19.81
CA LEU A 456 17.68 10.16 -19.47
C LEU A 456 17.12 10.72 -20.76
N ASP A 457 15.85 10.47 -21.03
CA ASP A 457 15.17 10.90 -22.25
C ASP A 457 14.07 11.90 -21.86
N ASN A 458 14.29 13.17 -22.23
CA ASN A 458 13.43 14.29 -21.89
C ASN A 458 12.55 14.70 -23.08
N ALA A 459 11.25 14.78 -22.86
CA ALA A 459 10.23 15.33 -23.76
C ALA A 459 9.26 16.28 -23.01
N GLY A 460 9.54 16.57 -21.73
CA GLY A 460 8.85 17.57 -20.91
C GLY A 460 9.84 18.58 -20.33
N MET A 461 9.54 19.17 -19.16
CA MET A 461 10.45 20.11 -18.49
C MET A 461 11.46 19.39 -17.60
N LEU A 462 12.76 19.64 -17.79
CA LEU A 462 13.84 19.22 -16.91
C LEU A 462 14.59 20.45 -16.41
N ASN A 463 14.34 20.83 -15.15
CA ASN A 463 14.98 21.95 -14.49
C ASN A 463 16.09 21.45 -13.56
N ASN A 464 17.34 21.69 -13.95
CA ASN A 464 18.47 21.63 -13.03
C ASN A 464 18.64 23.01 -12.38
N ASN A 465 18.15 23.14 -11.15
CA ASN A 465 18.12 24.39 -10.39
C ASN A 465 19.56 24.84 -10.03
N ALA A 466 19.74 26.05 -9.49
CA ALA A 466 21.07 26.60 -9.17
C ALA A 466 21.91 25.68 -8.28
N ASP A 467 21.31 25.13 -7.21
CA ASP A 467 21.97 24.16 -6.30
C ASP A 467 22.07 22.74 -6.91
N GLY A 468 21.38 22.52 -8.02
CA GLY A 468 21.23 21.24 -8.69
C GLY A 468 22.51 20.77 -9.36
N THR A 469 22.95 19.56 -9.01
CA THR A 469 24.02 18.85 -9.73
C THR A 469 23.46 17.69 -10.53
N LEU A 470 23.51 17.81 -11.85
CA LEU A 470 23.22 16.71 -12.78
C LEU A 470 24.54 16.07 -13.22
N LYS A 471 24.68 14.75 -13.04
CA LYS A 471 25.86 13.97 -13.46
C LYS A 471 25.48 12.98 -14.56
N ASN A 472 25.78 13.31 -15.82
CA ASN A 472 25.59 12.40 -16.94
C ASN A 472 26.92 11.69 -17.29
N PHE A 473 26.94 10.38 -17.05
CA PHE A 473 28.00 9.46 -17.48
C PHE A 473 27.53 8.48 -18.56
N GLY A 474 26.24 8.52 -18.93
CA GLY A 474 25.60 7.66 -19.91
C GLY A 474 25.14 8.48 -21.11
N LYS A 475 23.85 8.37 -21.46
CA LYS A 475 23.20 9.18 -22.50
C LYS A 475 22.16 10.09 -21.89
N MET A 476 22.17 11.36 -22.28
CA MET A 476 21.03 12.26 -22.11
C MET A 476 20.51 12.67 -23.49
N THR A 477 19.19 12.58 -23.68
CA THR A 477 18.50 13.05 -24.87
C THR A 477 17.48 14.12 -24.50
N ASN A 478 17.52 15.28 -25.16
CA ASN A 478 16.39 16.22 -25.18
C ASN A 478 15.68 16.08 -26.54
N ASN A 479 14.37 15.87 -26.50
CA ASN A 479 13.53 15.53 -27.65
C ASN A 479 12.49 16.62 -27.92
N LEU A 480 11.65 16.41 -28.93
CA LEU A 480 10.52 17.28 -29.25
C LEU A 480 9.62 17.47 -28.02
N GLY A 481 9.23 18.73 -27.73
CA GLY A 481 8.52 19.13 -26.50
C GLY A 481 9.41 19.27 -25.26
N GLY A 482 10.62 18.70 -25.29
CA GLY A 482 11.58 18.74 -24.20
C GLY A 482 12.20 20.12 -24.00
N VAL A 483 12.10 20.65 -22.78
CA VAL A 483 12.81 21.85 -22.32
C VAL A 483 13.78 21.44 -21.22
N LEU A 484 15.08 21.60 -21.45
CA LEU A 484 16.12 21.48 -20.43
C LEU A 484 16.56 22.88 -19.99
N THR A 485 16.34 23.23 -18.72
CA THR A 485 16.87 24.45 -18.12
C THR A 485 17.98 24.10 -17.14
N ASN A 486 19.22 24.52 -17.41
CA ASN A 486 20.35 24.37 -16.52
C ASN A 486 20.77 25.72 -15.93
N ASN A 487 20.44 25.93 -14.66
CA ASN A 487 20.93 27.05 -13.85
C ASN A 487 22.05 26.62 -12.88
N GLY A 488 22.30 25.30 -12.75
CA GLY A 488 23.33 24.72 -11.88
C GLY A 488 24.46 24.06 -12.67
N ILE A 489 24.84 22.84 -12.27
CA ILE A 489 25.95 22.10 -12.90
C ILE A 489 25.43 20.83 -13.59
N ILE A 490 25.62 20.73 -14.91
CA ILE A 490 25.61 19.48 -15.68
C ILE A 490 27.06 19.03 -15.88
N SER A 491 27.41 17.83 -15.44
CA SER A 491 28.79 17.32 -15.44
C SER A 491 28.89 15.85 -15.84
N GLY A 492 30.09 15.41 -16.23
CA GLY A 492 30.42 14.00 -16.45
C GLY A 492 30.96 13.71 -17.85
N THR A 493 31.17 12.43 -18.15
CA THR A 493 31.75 11.95 -19.42
C THR A 493 30.72 11.25 -20.31
N GLY A 494 29.43 11.55 -20.10
CA GLY A 494 28.33 11.07 -20.93
C GLY A 494 28.19 11.89 -22.22
N LYS A 495 27.25 11.47 -23.07
CA LYS A 495 26.85 12.23 -24.26
C LYS A 495 25.58 13.02 -23.97
N TYR A 496 25.57 14.29 -24.34
CA TYR A 496 24.36 15.08 -24.45
C TYR A 496 23.95 15.17 -25.92
N ILE A 497 22.69 14.85 -26.22
CA ILE A 497 22.12 14.87 -27.57
C ILE A 497 20.80 15.62 -27.53
N GLN A 498 20.67 16.70 -28.28
CA GLN A 498 19.38 17.29 -28.60
C GLN A 498 18.93 16.81 -29.99
N THR A 499 17.74 16.21 -30.08
CA THR A 499 17.11 15.80 -31.35
C THR A 499 16.10 16.83 -31.83
N ALA A 500 15.44 17.51 -30.90
CA ALA A 500 14.56 18.67 -31.06
C ALA A 500 14.34 19.31 -29.67
N GLY A 501 13.42 20.28 -29.54
CA GLY A 501 13.13 20.94 -28.26
C GLY A 501 14.11 22.08 -27.94
N THR A 502 14.20 22.47 -26.67
CA THR A 502 15.01 23.63 -26.22
C THR A 502 15.94 23.27 -25.08
N THR A 503 17.18 23.72 -25.14
CA THR A 503 18.13 23.76 -24.01
C THR A 503 18.45 25.20 -23.67
N ILE A 504 18.28 25.55 -22.40
CA ILE A 504 18.69 26.83 -21.82
C ILE A 504 19.83 26.53 -20.85
N ASN A 505 21.07 26.85 -21.21
CA ASN A 505 22.24 26.66 -20.37
C ASN A 505 22.74 28.01 -19.84
N ASN A 506 22.33 28.35 -18.61
CA ASN A 506 22.78 29.53 -17.87
C ASN A 506 23.87 29.18 -16.84
N GLY A 507 23.94 27.90 -16.46
CA GLY A 507 24.97 27.35 -15.58
C GLY A 507 26.14 26.76 -16.35
N VAL A 508 26.79 25.75 -15.75
CA VAL A 508 27.93 25.04 -16.35
C VAL A 508 27.47 23.70 -16.91
N MET A 509 27.85 23.41 -18.16
CA MET A 509 27.74 22.10 -18.79
C MET A 509 29.13 21.54 -19.09
N THR A 510 29.37 20.27 -18.78
CA THR A 510 30.62 19.56 -19.07
C THR A 510 30.27 18.10 -19.37
N GLN A 511 30.51 17.66 -20.60
CA GLN A 511 30.14 16.36 -21.18
C GLN A 511 31.31 15.84 -22.04
N ALA A 512 31.22 14.60 -22.54
CA ALA A 512 32.16 14.11 -23.55
C ALA A 512 31.85 14.63 -24.96
N SER A 513 30.63 15.12 -25.20
CA SER A 513 30.19 15.77 -26.45
C SER A 513 28.82 16.41 -26.25
N VAL A 514 28.59 17.59 -26.83
CA VAL A 514 27.27 18.25 -26.88
C VAL A 514 26.81 18.31 -28.34
N ALA A 515 25.85 17.47 -28.72
CA ALA A 515 25.38 17.36 -30.11
C ALA A 515 23.95 17.89 -30.25
N ILE A 516 23.80 19.03 -30.93
CA ILE A 516 22.52 19.64 -31.29
C ILE A 516 22.19 19.24 -32.74
N ASN A 517 21.33 18.24 -32.88
CA ASN A 517 20.83 17.74 -34.17
C ASN A 517 19.46 18.31 -34.54
N GLY A 518 18.88 19.17 -33.70
CA GLY A 518 17.61 19.85 -33.95
C GLY A 518 17.17 20.70 -32.76
N GLY A 519 16.19 21.57 -32.97
CA GLY A 519 15.68 22.48 -31.93
C GLY A 519 16.65 23.60 -31.60
N VAL A 520 16.56 24.19 -30.41
CA VAL A 520 17.35 25.38 -29.99
C VAL A 520 18.25 25.08 -28.80
N LEU A 521 19.50 25.53 -28.86
CA LEU A 521 20.39 25.70 -27.71
C LEU A 521 20.56 27.21 -27.45
N MET A 522 20.33 27.64 -26.22
CA MET A 522 20.45 29.03 -25.78
C MET A 522 20.96 29.13 -24.34
N GLY A 523 21.10 30.35 -23.84
CA GLY A 523 21.54 30.68 -22.49
C GLY A 523 22.89 31.40 -22.44
N ASN A 524 23.21 31.96 -21.27
CA ASN A 524 24.42 32.76 -21.02
C ASN A 524 25.50 32.03 -20.19
N GLY A 525 25.45 30.71 -20.19
CA GLY A 525 26.31 29.85 -19.39
C GLY A 525 27.61 29.45 -20.07
N VAL A 526 28.26 28.43 -19.49
CA VAL A 526 29.53 27.89 -19.97
C VAL A 526 29.38 26.42 -20.35
N ILE A 527 29.88 26.03 -21.52
CA ILE A 527 29.96 24.65 -22.00
C ILE A 527 31.44 24.26 -22.13
N ASN A 528 31.95 23.46 -21.19
CA ASN A 528 33.31 22.91 -21.24
C ASN A 528 33.32 21.59 -22.01
N SER A 529 33.01 21.64 -23.31
CA SER A 529 32.87 20.48 -24.20
C SER A 529 32.88 20.92 -25.65
N ASP A 530 33.25 20.03 -26.55
CA ASP A 530 33.03 20.24 -27.98
C ASP A 530 31.54 20.25 -28.30
N VAL A 531 31.11 21.23 -29.08
CA VAL A 531 29.71 21.49 -29.45
C VAL A 531 29.54 21.34 -30.96
N THR A 532 28.60 20.50 -31.38
CA THR A 532 28.21 20.35 -32.79
C THR A 532 26.76 20.78 -32.98
N VAL A 533 26.51 21.73 -33.89
CA VAL A 533 25.18 22.29 -34.21
C VAL A 533 24.94 22.09 -35.70
N LYS A 534 24.22 21.04 -36.09
CA LYS A 534 24.21 20.61 -37.51
C LYS A 534 22.86 20.29 -38.13
N GLY A 535 21.80 20.21 -37.32
CA GLY A 535 20.47 19.75 -37.74
C GLY A 535 20.46 18.29 -38.22
N THR A 536 19.34 17.84 -38.77
CA THR A 536 19.28 16.61 -39.59
C THR A 536 18.93 16.89 -41.05
N ASP A 537 18.04 17.85 -41.28
CA ASP A 537 17.49 18.23 -42.58
C ASP A 537 16.75 19.57 -42.47
N VAL A 538 16.21 20.07 -43.58
CA VAL A 538 15.52 21.36 -43.67
C VAL A 538 14.29 21.50 -42.76
N ASN A 539 13.68 20.40 -42.30
CA ASN A 539 12.52 20.42 -41.40
C ASN A 539 12.92 20.31 -39.91
N ASN A 540 14.19 20.05 -39.63
CA ASN A 540 14.73 19.89 -38.28
C ASN A 540 16.13 20.52 -38.22
N LEU A 541 16.13 21.85 -38.37
CA LEU A 541 17.30 22.70 -38.18
C LEU A 541 17.74 22.69 -36.71
N ALA A 542 19.05 22.85 -36.48
CA ALA A 542 19.61 23.06 -35.15
C ALA A 542 20.02 24.51 -34.98
N TYR A 543 19.39 25.22 -34.06
CA TYR A 543 19.72 26.59 -33.71
C TYR A 543 20.65 26.62 -32.50
N LEU A 544 21.66 27.48 -32.54
CA LEU A 544 22.33 28.02 -31.36
C LEU A 544 22.09 29.53 -31.37
N ALA A 545 21.51 30.05 -30.28
CA ALA A 545 21.34 31.48 -30.05
C ALA A 545 21.96 31.80 -28.69
N PRO A 546 23.07 32.56 -28.60
CA PRO A 546 23.63 32.95 -27.31
C PRO A 546 22.60 33.69 -26.44
N GLY A 547 22.81 33.69 -25.13
CA GLY A 547 22.01 34.50 -24.21
C GLY A 547 20.55 34.04 -23.96
N ASN A 548 19.80 34.92 -23.30
CA ASN A 548 18.35 34.86 -23.08
C ASN A 548 17.86 36.32 -23.18
N SER A 549 17.80 36.84 -24.42
CA SER A 549 18.24 38.20 -24.74
C SER A 549 19.76 38.37 -24.71
N ILE A 550 20.21 39.47 -25.30
CA ILE A 550 21.61 39.77 -25.66
C ILE A 550 22.60 39.51 -24.51
N ASP A 551 23.39 38.45 -24.63
CA ASP A 551 24.41 38.04 -23.65
C ASP A 551 25.48 37.11 -24.28
N THR A 552 26.40 36.59 -23.47
CA THR A 552 27.49 35.71 -23.91
C THR A 552 27.23 34.24 -23.60
N LEU A 553 27.27 33.36 -24.61
CA LEU A 553 27.41 31.90 -24.42
C LEU A 553 28.88 31.51 -24.62
N THR A 554 29.48 30.84 -23.63
CA THR A 554 30.88 30.40 -23.71
C THR A 554 31.00 28.91 -24.03
N ILE A 555 31.81 28.56 -25.01
CA ILE A 555 32.22 27.20 -25.38
C ILE A 555 33.72 27.04 -25.14
N ASN A 556 34.09 26.39 -24.04
CA ASN A 556 35.46 25.99 -23.75
C ASN A 556 35.75 24.63 -24.40
N GLY A 557 35.90 24.64 -25.72
CA GLY A 557 36.08 23.48 -26.60
C GLY A 557 35.99 23.90 -28.07
N ASP A 558 35.93 22.91 -28.97
CA ASP A 558 35.70 23.17 -30.39
C ASP A 558 34.21 23.39 -30.71
N TYR A 559 33.94 24.22 -31.71
CA TYR A 559 32.60 24.48 -32.23
C TYR A 559 32.50 24.02 -33.69
N THR A 560 31.44 23.30 -34.05
CA THR A 560 31.19 22.87 -35.44
C THR A 560 29.75 23.14 -35.83
N GLN A 561 29.55 24.05 -36.78
CA GLN A 561 28.27 24.27 -37.44
C GLN A 561 28.19 23.43 -38.73
N GLY A 562 27.09 22.68 -38.90
CA GLY A 562 26.80 21.92 -40.13
C GLY A 562 25.82 22.66 -41.04
N ALA A 563 25.58 22.10 -42.24
CA ALA A 563 24.73 22.71 -43.27
C ALA A 563 23.27 23.01 -42.85
N PHE A 564 22.71 22.28 -41.86
CA PHE A 564 21.39 22.55 -41.26
C PHE A 564 21.50 23.14 -39.84
N GLY A 565 22.67 23.65 -39.48
CA GLY A 565 22.90 24.47 -38.30
C GLY A 565 22.60 25.94 -38.59
N VAL A 566 22.12 26.65 -37.56
CA VAL A 566 21.90 28.09 -37.58
C VAL A 566 22.52 28.71 -36.34
N LEU A 567 23.37 29.73 -36.53
CA LEU A 567 23.80 30.64 -35.46
C LEU A 567 22.88 31.86 -35.51
N GLY A 568 22.02 32.02 -34.52
CA GLY A 568 21.22 33.22 -34.30
C GLY A 568 21.99 34.19 -33.40
N ILE A 569 21.98 35.47 -33.76
CA ILE A 569 22.63 36.57 -33.02
C ILE A 569 21.62 37.71 -32.90
N GLU A 570 21.13 37.97 -31.69
CA GLU A 570 20.38 39.19 -31.39
C GLU A 570 21.33 40.39 -31.25
N PHE A 571 20.92 41.57 -31.70
CA PHE A 571 21.63 42.82 -31.41
C PHE A 571 20.66 43.99 -31.25
N ASN A 572 21.11 45.04 -30.55
CA ASN A 572 20.36 46.27 -30.34
C ASN A 572 21.25 47.50 -30.56
N GLU A 573 20.84 48.67 -30.08
CA GLU A 573 21.58 49.93 -30.13
C GLU A 573 23.05 49.81 -29.67
N THR A 574 23.30 49.05 -28.60
CA THR A 574 24.57 49.10 -27.84
C THR A 574 25.25 47.75 -27.64
N SER A 575 24.53 46.65 -27.86
CA SER A 575 24.97 45.30 -27.47
C SER A 575 24.62 44.27 -28.55
N ILE A 576 25.36 43.17 -28.57
CA ILE A 576 25.16 42.02 -29.46
C ILE A 576 25.38 40.70 -28.70
N ASP A 577 24.67 39.65 -29.08
CA ASP A 577 24.94 38.29 -28.62
C ASP A 577 26.38 37.90 -28.97
N LEU A 578 27.08 37.28 -28.01
CA LEU A 578 28.45 36.82 -28.19
C LEU A 578 28.53 35.31 -28.03
N LEU A 579 28.92 34.62 -29.10
CA LEU A 579 29.41 33.24 -29.00
C LEU A 579 30.92 33.26 -28.77
N ALA A 580 31.36 32.92 -27.55
CA ALA A 580 32.77 32.90 -27.18
C ALA A 580 33.34 31.49 -27.21
N ILE A 581 34.21 31.17 -28.18
CA ILE A 581 34.78 29.83 -28.39
C ILE A 581 36.27 29.84 -28.03
N SER A 582 36.73 28.88 -27.22
CA SER A 582 38.16 28.77 -26.87
C SER A 582 38.98 27.92 -27.85
N GLY A 583 38.31 27.14 -28.71
CA GLY A 583 38.92 26.21 -29.67
C GLY A 583 38.77 26.64 -31.13
N LEU A 584 38.70 25.66 -32.02
CA LEU A 584 38.42 25.83 -33.45
C LEU A 584 36.93 26.08 -33.69
N ALA A 585 36.61 27.14 -34.42
CA ALA A 585 35.29 27.37 -35.00
C ALA A 585 35.24 26.85 -36.45
N THR A 586 34.57 25.71 -36.66
CA THR A 586 34.25 25.20 -37.99
C THR A 586 32.86 25.70 -38.40
N LEU A 587 32.79 26.50 -39.46
CA LEU A 587 31.57 27.17 -39.91
C LEU A 587 30.97 26.54 -41.18
N GLY A 588 29.66 26.64 -41.28
CA GLY A 588 28.79 26.14 -42.36
C GLY A 588 27.34 26.49 -42.03
N GLY A 589 26.37 26.17 -42.89
CA GLY A 589 24.96 26.49 -42.66
C GLY A 589 24.69 28.01 -42.58
N THR A 590 23.75 28.43 -41.74
CA THR A 590 23.26 29.82 -41.72
C THR A 590 23.76 30.62 -40.52
N LEU A 591 24.20 31.86 -40.75
CA LEU A 591 24.27 32.92 -39.74
C LEU A 591 23.03 33.81 -39.88
N SER A 592 22.38 34.17 -38.79
CA SER A 592 21.18 35.01 -38.80
C SER A 592 21.27 36.09 -37.72
N PHE A 593 21.20 37.35 -38.14
CA PHE A 593 21.10 38.49 -37.23
C PHE A 593 19.65 38.92 -37.06
N ASP A 594 19.23 39.16 -35.82
CA ASP A 594 17.94 39.76 -35.50
C ASP A 594 18.14 41.05 -34.69
N PHE A 595 17.42 42.12 -35.04
CA PHE A 595 17.53 43.39 -34.34
C PHE A 595 16.38 43.55 -33.35
N THR A 596 16.69 43.48 -32.06
CA THR A 596 15.71 43.51 -30.96
C THR A 596 15.54 44.89 -30.33
N GLY A 597 16.31 45.88 -30.80
CA GLY A 597 16.24 47.27 -30.35
C GLY A 597 15.11 48.09 -30.97
N SER A 598 15.19 49.40 -30.80
CA SER A 598 14.24 50.39 -31.31
C SER A 598 14.76 51.24 -32.48
N THR A 599 16.07 51.53 -32.50
CA THR A 599 16.72 52.41 -33.48
C THR A 599 18.08 51.84 -33.88
N ILE A 600 18.40 51.80 -35.17
CA ILE A 600 19.72 51.32 -35.63
C ILE A 600 20.77 52.41 -35.37
N GLU A 601 21.82 52.05 -34.64
CA GLU A 601 23.03 52.86 -34.48
C GLU A 601 24.17 52.35 -35.36
N LEU A 602 25.05 53.26 -35.79
CA LEU A 602 26.26 52.90 -36.54
C LEU A 602 27.31 52.36 -35.58
N GLY A 603 27.93 51.22 -35.91
CA GLY A 603 28.82 50.55 -34.97
C GLY A 603 29.57 49.36 -35.53
N THR A 604 30.37 48.75 -34.67
CA THR A 604 31.07 47.49 -34.93
C THR A 604 30.90 46.61 -33.70
N PHE A 605 30.14 45.53 -33.86
CA PHE A 605 29.65 44.70 -32.77
C PHE A 605 30.28 43.31 -32.89
N ASN A 606 31.04 42.88 -31.89
CA ASN A 606 31.70 41.57 -31.90
C ASN A 606 30.72 40.47 -31.44
N PHE A 607 30.34 39.58 -32.35
CA PHE A 607 29.35 38.51 -32.08
C PHE A 607 29.97 37.12 -31.94
N LEU A 608 31.25 36.98 -32.29
CA LEU A 608 31.94 35.69 -32.31
C LEU A 608 33.41 35.89 -31.95
N THR A 609 33.94 35.04 -31.06
CA THR A 609 35.38 34.89 -30.83
C THR A 609 35.79 33.42 -30.90
N PHE A 610 37.01 33.15 -31.35
CA PHE A 610 37.57 31.80 -31.54
C PHE A 610 39.11 31.83 -31.46
N ALA A 611 39.72 30.67 -31.17
CA ALA A 611 41.18 30.55 -31.24
C ALA A 611 41.68 30.32 -32.68
N SER A 612 40.85 29.71 -33.54
CA SER A 612 41.07 29.57 -34.98
C SER A 612 39.74 29.32 -35.70
N ILE A 613 39.70 29.52 -37.00
CA ILE A 613 38.49 29.41 -37.84
C ILE A 613 38.75 28.52 -39.07
N MET A 614 37.75 27.74 -39.46
CA MET A 614 37.75 26.95 -40.69
C MET A 614 36.37 26.99 -41.36
N GLY A 615 36.35 27.13 -42.69
CA GLY A 615 35.11 27.25 -43.45
C GLY A 615 34.49 28.65 -43.37
N SER A 616 33.23 28.74 -43.76
CA SER A 616 32.42 29.96 -43.78
C SER A 616 30.94 29.58 -43.63
N PHE A 617 30.08 30.51 -43.26
CA PHE A 617 28.64 30.29 -43.38
C PHE A 617 28.24 30.14 -44.86
N ASP A 618 27.33 29.20 -45.14
CA ASP A 618 26.75 28.97 -46.47
C ASP A 618 25.72 30.07 -46.82
N SER A 619 25.13 30.69 -45.80
CA SER A 619 24.17 31.80 -45.93
C SER A 619 24.29 32.77 -44.74
N ILE A 620 24.08 34.06 -44.99
CA ILE A 620 23.99 35.09 -43.95
C ILE A 620 22.65 35.83 -44.13
N ILE A 621 21.81 35.81 -43.10
CA ILE A 621 20.54 36.53 -43.04
C ILE A 621 20.77 37.80 -42.22
N MET A 622 20.51 38.95 -42.84
CA MET A 622 20.60 40.28 -42.23
C MET A 622 19.20 40.88 -42.08
N PRO A 623 18.97 41.74 -41.07
CA PRO A 623 17.77 42.55 -41.03
C PRO A 623 17.83 43.65 -42.11
N THR A 624 16.67 44.12 -42.56
CA THR A 624 16.56 45.13 -43.62
C THR A 624 16.13 46.48 -43.06
N PHE A 625 17.03 47.47 -43.06
CA PHE A 625 16.75 48.83 -42.62
C PHE A 625 17.13 49.86 -43.69
N THR A 626 16.19 50.74 -44.05
CA THR A 626 16.42 51.80 -45.05
C THR A 626 17.49 52.77 -44.57
N GLY A 627 18.56 52.94 -45.37
CA GLY A 627 19.67 53.86 -45.06
C GLY A 627 20.81 53.23 -44.27
N PHE A 628 20.77 51.92 -44.00
CA PHE A 628 21.83 51.18 -43.33
C PHE A 628 22.33 49.98 -44.16
N ASN A 629 23.64 49.76 -44.14
CA ASN A 629 24.30 48.59 -44.69
C ASN A 629 24.84 47.74 -43.51
N PHE A 630 24.75 46.42 -43.64
CA PHE A 630 25.21 45.44 -42.65
C PHE A 630 26.24 44.50 -43.28
N ASP A 631 27.45 44.49 -42.77
CA ASP A 631 28.56 43.66 -43.25
C ASP A 631 29.09 42.74 -42.13
N VAL A 632 29.51 41.52 -42.47
CA VAL A 632 30.25 40.64 -41.55
C VAL A 632 31.74 40.69 -41.88
N VAL A 633 32.56 41.07 -40.90
CA VAL A 633 34.02 41.12 -41.04
C VAL A 633 34.66 40.10 -40.11
N PHE A 634 35.40 39.15 -40.68
CA PHE A 634 36.20 38.17 -39.94
C PHE A 634 37.63 38.68 -39.75
N GLY A 635 38.16 38.54 -38.54
CA GLY A 635 39.59 38.64 -38.21
C GLY A 635 40.15 37.30 -37.76
N ASP A 636 41.42 37.27 -37.35
CA ASP A 636 42.14 36.03 -37.02
C ASP A 636 41.55 35.27 -35.81
N THR A 637 40.86 35.97 -34.90
CA THR A 637 40.30 35.41 -33.65
C THR A 637 38.88 35.88 -33.33
N PHE A 638 38.22 36.58 -34.26
CA PHE A 638 36.92 37.21 -34.03
C PHE A 638 36.10 37.38 -35.32
N ALA A 639 34.79 37.59 -35.19
CA ALA A 639 33.95 38.15 -36.26
C ALA A 639 33.04 39.27 -35.73
N ASN A 640 32.89 40.31 -36.53
CA ASN A 640 32.13 41.51 -36.18
C ASN A 640 31.01 41.77 -37.19
N LEU A 641 29.86 42.24 -36.69
CA LEU A 641 28.83 42.92 -37.48
C LEU A 641 29.21 44.40 -37.57
N VAL A 642 29.36 44.91 -38.79
CA VAL A 642 29.60 46.33 -39.04
C VAL A 642 28.32 46.96 -39.58
N VAL A 643 27.83 47.99 -38.89
CA VAL A 643 26.65 48.76 -39.28
C VAL A 643 27.11 50.11 -39.80
N SER A 644 26.90 50.37 -41.09
CA SER A 644 27.31 51.60 -41.77
C SER A 644 26.13 52.28 -42.48
N GLN A 645 26.27 53.57 -42.83
CA GLN A 645 25.22 54.30 -43.54
C GLN A 645 25.24 53.96 -45.03
N SER A 646 24.08 53.65 -45.61
CA SER A 646 23.93 53.53 -47.07
C SER A 646 24.11 54.90 -47.72
N ILE A 647 25.24 55.11 -48.38
CA ILE A 647 25.44 56.29 -49.22
C ILE A 647 24.57 56.18 -50.49
N SER A 648 23.69 57.15 -50.71
CA SER A 648 23.00 57.29 -51.99
C SER A 648 24.04 57.66 -53.05
N GLU A 649 24.09 56.92 -54.17
CA GLU A 649 24.94 57.30 -55.29
C GLU A 649 24.57 58.71 -55.77
N VAL A 650 25.52 59.65 -55.69
CA VAL A 650 25.34 60.99 -56.23
C VAL A 650 25.25 60.87 -57.75
N PRO A 651 24.16 61.33 -58.41
CA PRO A 651 24.04 61.24 -59.85
C PRO A 651 25.22 61.93 -60.53
N VAL A 652 25.94 61.19 -61.38
CA VAL A 652 27.10 61.71 -62.10
C VAL A 652 26.68 62.97 -62.89
N PRO A 653 27.29 64.15 -62.65
CA PRO A 653 26.93 65.35 -63.39
C PRO A 653 27.10 65.12 -64.89
N ALA A 654 26.12 65.55 -65.70
CA ALA A 654 26.07 65.33 -67.14
C ALA A 654 27.29 65.87 -67.94
N ALA A 655 28.18 66.63 -67.28
CA ALA A 655 29.47 67.08 -67.80
C ALA A 655 30.40 65.95 -68.26
N LEU A 656 30.27 64.72 -67.72
CA LEU A 656 31.18 63.62 -68.07
C LEU A 656 30.99 63.10 -69.52
N PHE A 657 29.85 63.37 -70.15
CA PHE A 657 29.57 63.00 -71.55
C PHE A 657 30.16 63.97 -72.60
N LEU A 658 30.75 65.10 -72.19
CA LEU A 658 31.22 66.16 -73.10
C LEU A 658 32.72 66.10 -73.48
N LEU A 659 33.47 65.12 -72.94
CA LEU A 659 34.92 64.97 -73.17
C LEU A 659 35.31 63.83 -74.14
N ALA A 660 34.35 63.00 -74.56
CA ALA A 660 34.59 61.83 -75.41
C ALA A 660 35.19 62.10 -76.82
N PRO A 661 34.97 63.24 -77.51
CA PRO A 661 35.53 63.45 -78.86
C PRO A 661 37.00 63.91 -78.89
N ALA A 662 37.57 64.35 -77.76
CA ALA A 662 38.80 65.16 -77.77
C ALA A 662 40.13 64.37 -77.75
N LEU A 663 40.11 63.08 -77.41
CA LEU A 663 41.34 62.32 -77.07
C LEU A 663 41.86 61.38 -78.17
N LEU A 664 41.13 61.20 -79.28
CA LEU A 664 41.49 60.27 -80.36
C LEU A 664 42.46 60.83 -81.43
N GLY A 665 42.94 62.06 -81.27
CA GLY A 665 43.67 62.79 -82.31
C GLY A 665 45.19 62.65 -82.37
N PHE A 666 45.87 62.09 -81.36
CA PHE A 666 47.30 62.39 -81.13
C PHE A 666 48.33 61.24 -81.12
N MET A 667 47.95 59.97 -81.32
CA MET A 667 48.93 58.85 -81.28
C MET A 667 48.82 57.92 -82.50
N GLY A 668 49.41 58.36 -83.63
CA GLY A 668 49.34 57.65 -84.91
C GLY A 668 50.56 57.81 -85.83
N LEU A 669 51.79 57.92 -85.32
CA LEU A 669 53.00 58.04 -86.16
C LEU A 669 54.24 57.27 -85.66
N ARG A 670 54.62 56.27 -86.47
CA ARG A 670 55.96 55.62 -86.65
C ARG A 670 56.56 54.80 -85.48
N ARG A 671 57.12 53.57 -85.59
CA ARG A 671 57.59 52.64 -86.67
C ARG A 671 59.12 52.42 -86.68
N ARG A 672 59.59 51.23 -86.22
CA ARG A 672 60.70 50.36 -86.72
C ARG A 672 61.03 49.32 -85.60
N ALA A 673 60.96 48.00 -85.82
CA ALA A 673 61.85 47.11 -86.60
C ALA A 673 63.25 46.94 -85.96
N ALA A 674 63.89 45.78 -85.81
CA ALA A 674 63.59 44.35 -86.03
C ALA A 674 64.87 43.51 -85.74
N LYS A 675 64.73 42.16 -85.74
CA LYS A 675 65.79 41.10 -85.85
C LYS A 675 66.67 40.82 -84.60
N ILE A 676 67.54 39.79 -84.56
CA ILE A 676 67.37 38.30 -84.33
C ILE A 676 68.64 37.82 -83.55
N VAL A 677 68.86 36.59 -83.04
CA VAL A 677 68.40 35.19 -83.30
C VAL A 677 68.45 34.35 -81.99
N THR A 678 67.79 33.17 -81.94
CA THR A 678 67.96 32.01 -80.99
C THR A 678 68.13 32.30 -79.51
#